data_AF-A0A816EJF4-F1
#
_entry.id   AF-A0A816EJF4-F1
#
_cell.length_a   1.000
_cell.length_b   1.000
_cell.length_c   1.000
_cell.angle_alpha   90.00
_cell.angle_beta   90.00
_cell.angle_gamma   90.00
#
_symmetry.space_group_name_H-M   'P 1'
#
loop_
_entity.id
_entity.type
_entity.pdbx_description
1 polymer ?
#
loop_
_entity_poly.entity_id
_entity_poly.type
_entity_poly.pdbx_seq_one_letter_code
_entity_poly.pdbx_strand_id
1 'polypeptide(L)'
;KKEKWETFKSGSIPQNIIDWICTAQPVHRCRREIFESILLHGHVMSRDYMENLKKSECVINSILQHSQLRRIQCLREENYAKDIKEYVTALVLDEFERKHSQKNSDEIVERSASSFPDILNPQFRELFIKNKEGFFSHVLSENDIKTIKTKAIEIAQASIKLHSNPAGIGYERDKDLGTHKNVFSVLGPHTGDYGDVFIVFKREILHHPDSNFSIQSATSYVSGRAFKWRPWLGEDPGSKNDRIKLYHNTKLHAAITGYEYATALELIATFGRKIKSMNIDLDTILRDSVTRDSHMNIEAHLPQLIPLDYIDHIYLPKQIFDTFSTETRQAINTIFHNRISIKSFSLIDEYRSIVIKDIIEKYGQRDIHSISRPIQGTIITIPSSDLTDHYVLPITISQAYKQYKVDYSNVSSDDIPFYIYWQVMNGDMMLTLSNEQINTGKQQPNLRCLISYIAEKPSTKDFHYHENESYLYNGRPFQHEFVINGTKYAIKSRSFYIGCNTDDFMTFCLEIQRSTGKVILSHAGPNSIYNHEQISSTFSKSDLDLNQLNYIHVSARARTVPIRNVFVTFEKQSDLHPTFDKTFDKDSSSTINAVLPNIKDDTNYNNVPSSNISDRPGNKLSRAFNKVIDTAAQAKDKLKGFVFSGNDSSLTPCPDSIYCLIQYSDQGLIHNSKYSHPCRFSELCRDQEPDLTHEPHQAPQCSADRNCKDLCNPIHRAQYRHTGWPDFLIPCRDQQKCRNESDQHRLKYSHGECVLDFINRAGIQTASSSMHSNRSLQQQDNDHNQKIPCKWGLKCRDILDSNHCTKYSHQNIVQLQNENRIVCKWGNQCHDQSSAHRLKYSHS
;
A
#
# COMPACT_ATOMS: atom_id res chain seq x y z
N LYS A 1 -23.04 32.20 22.07
CA LYS A 1 -23.34 33.30 23.03
C LYS A 1 -22.85 34.67 22.55
N LYS A 2 -21.54 34.91 22.33
CA LYS A 2 -21.04 36.22 21.82
C LYS A 2 -21.68 36.64 20.47
N GLU A 3 -21.85 35.68 19.56
CA GLU A 3 -22.38 35.94 18.21
C GLU A 3 -23.92 35.89 18.10
N LYS A 4 -24.65 35.66 19.21
CA LYS A 4 -26.13 35.52 19.25
C LYS A 4 -26.74 34.47 18.28
N TRP A 5 -25.96 33.50 17.81
CA TRP A 5 -26.50 32.43 16.97
C TRP A 5 -27.40 31.48 17.74
N GLU A 6 -28.36 30.89 17.03
CA GLU A 6 -29.16 29.77 17.54
C GLU A 6 -28.24 28.62 17.95
N THR A 7 -28.62 27.93 19.03
CA THR A 7 -27.85 26.80 19.53
C THR A 7 -27.88 25.67 18.51
N PHE A 8 -26.73 25.29 17.99
CA PHE A 8 -26.59 24.14 17.10
C PHE A 8 -26.92 22.87 17.90
N LYS A 9 -27.90 22.07 17.44
CA LYS A 9 -28.29 20.84 18.14
C LYS A 9 -27.22 19.77 17.92
N SER A 10 -26.88 19.01 18.96
CA SER A 10 -25.99 17.86 18.78
C SER A 10 -26.62 16.88 17.78
N GLY A 11 -25.84 16.39 16.81
CA GLY A 11 -26.34 15.53 15.73
C GLY A 11 -27.02 16.25 14.56
N SER A 12 -27.06 17.59 14.52
CA SER A 12 -27.60 18.35 13.37
C SER A 12 -26.55 18.71 12.32
N ILE A 13 -25.36 18.11 12.35
CA ILE A 13 -24.36 18.31 11.29
C ILE A 13 -24.85 17.64 10.01
N PRO A 14 -24.88 18.33 8.86
CA PRO A 14 -25.20 17.70 7.59
C PRO A 14 -24.27 16.52 7.29
N GLN A 15 -24.85 15.35 7.03
CA GLN A 15 -24.10 14.10 6.82
C GLN A 15 -23.11 14.20 5.65
N ASN A 16 -23.47 14.90 4.57
CA ASN A 16 -22.58 15.14 3.44
C ASN A 16 -21.29 15.91 3.81
N ILE A 17 -21.30 16.75 4.85
CA ILE A 17 -20.07 17.40 5.34
C ILE A 17 -19.18 16.38 6.06
N ILE A 18 -19.78 15.50 6.86
CA ILE A 18 -19.07 14.42 7.55
C ILE A 18 -18.46 13.46 6.52
N ASP A 19 -19.25 13.03 5.54
CA ASP A 19 -18.82 12.13 4.47
C ASP A 19 -17.66 12.75 3.67
N TRP A 20 -17.77 14.04 3.33
CA TRP A 20 -16.68 14.77 2.68
C TRP A 20 -15.38 14.78 3.52
N ILE A 21 -15.45 15.01 4.84
CA ILE A 21 -14.27 14.99 5.71
C ILE A 21 -13.63 13.58 5.76
N CYS A 22 -14.47 12.55 5.74
CA CYS A 22 -14.03 11.16 5.69
C CYS A 22 -13.35 10.81 4.35
N THR A 23 -13.72 11.46 3.25
CA THR A 23 -13.15 11.22 1.91
C THR A 23 -12.05 12.22 1.50
N ALA A 24 -11.94 13.36 2.19
CA ALA A 24 -11.02 14.45 1.85
C ALA A 24 -9.55 14.00 1.88
N GLN A 25 -8.89 14.11 0.73
CA GLN A 25 -7.50 13.70 0.56
C GLN A 25 -6.50 14.84 0.82
N PRO A 26 -5.30 14.52 1.32
CA PRO A 26 -4.21 15.48 1.38
C PRO A 26 -3.65 15.77 -0.02
N VAL A 27 -3.51 17.06 -0.31
CA VAL A 27 -2.92 17.58 -1.55
C VAL A 27 -1.62 18.28 -1.19
N HIS A 28 -0.50 17.71 -1.64
CA HIS A 28 0.81 18.35 -1.59
C HIS A 28 1.09 19.07 -2.91
N ARG A 29 1.77 20.21 -2.83
CA ARG A 29 2.20 20.96 -4.00
C ARG A 29 3.70 21.19 -3.93
N CYS A 30 4.35 21.06 -5.07
CA CYS A 30 5.79 21.27 -5.16
C CYS A 30 6.21 21.85 -6.51
N ARG A 31 7.45 22.33 -6.57
CA ARG A 31 8.10 22.78 -7.81
C ARG A 31 8.71 21.60 -8.55
N ARG A 32 9.02 21.81 -9.83
CA ARG A 32 9.59 20.81 -10.73
C ARG A 32 10.82 20.10 -10.15
N GLU A 33 11.75 20.86 -9.57
CA GLU A 33 13.03 20.33 -9.05
C GLU A 33 12.81 19.41 -7.84
N ILE A 34 11.82 19.73 -7.01
CA ILE A 34 11.42 18.89 -5.88
C ILE A 34 10.74 17.64 -6.39
N PHE A 35 9.84 17.75 -7.37
CA PHE A 35 9.18 16.59 -7.95
C PHE A 35 10.17 15.61 -8.60
N GLU A 36 11.15 16.10 -9.35
CA GLU A 36 12.23 15.28 -9.91
C GLU A 36 13.01 14.54 -8.81
N SER A 37 13.31 15.23 -7.70
CA SER A 37 14.00 14.63 -6.56
C SER A 37 13.14 13.56 -5.87
N ILE A 38 11.82 13.76 -5.76
CA ILE A 38 10.87 12.76 -5.23
C ILE A 38 10.93 11.47 -6.08
N LEU A 39 11.00 11.58 -7.41
CA LEU A 39 11.10 10.43 -8.30
C LEU A 39 12.41 9.66 -8.10
N LEU A 40 13.53 10.38 -7.96
CA LEU A 40 14.86 9.77 -7.83
C LEU A 40 15.06 9.11 -6.45
N HIS A 41 14.61 9.76 -5.38
CA HIS A 41 14.67 9.20 -4.02
C HIS A 41 13.62 8.10 -3.79
N GLY A 42 12.54 8.07 -4.57
CA GLY A 42 11.47 7.08 -4.45
C GLY A 42 10.49 7.35 -3.31
N HIS A 43 10.44 8.58 -2.80
CA HIS A 43 9.53 9.00 -1.75
C HIS A 43 9.41 10.53 -1.66
N VAL A 44 8.27 11.01 -1.14
CA VAL A 44 8.08 12.41 -0.74
C VAL A 44 8.73 12.61 0.63
N MET A 45 9.38 13.75 0.83
CA MET A 45 10.25 14.01 1.99
C MET A 45 9.85 15.30 2.70
N SER A 46 9.94 15.30 4.03
CA SER A 46 9.86 16.52 4.83
C SER A 46 11.07 17.42 4.61
N ARG A 47 10.97 18.69 5.05
CA ARG A 47 12.11 19.62 5.02
C ARG A 47 13.27 19.13 5.87
N ASP A 48 12.99 18.59 7.06
CA ASP A 48 14.02 18.06 7.96
C ASP A 48 14.82 16.92 7.31
N TYR A 49 14.14 16.01 6.62
CA TYR A 49 14.80 14.93 5.90
C TYR A 49 15.66 15.46 4.75
N MET A 50 15.15 16.42 3.97
CA MET A 50 15.92 17.06 2.90
C MET A 50 17.19 17.73 3.43
N GLU A 51 17.16 18.32 4.63
CA GLU A 51 18.36 18.90 5.25
C GLU A 51 19.36 17.81 5.69
N ASN A 52 18.89 16.65 6.13
CA ASN A 52 19.75 15.52 6.50
C ASN A 52 20.48 14.93 5.27
N LEU A 53 19.93 15.05 4.06
CA LEU A 53 20.60 14.62 2.83
C LEU A 53 21.89 15.41 2.50
N LYS A 54 22.20 16.48 3.26
CA LYS A 54 23.53 17.15 3.27
C LYS A 54 24.64 16.21 3.72
N LYS A 55 24.31 15.24 4.56
CA LYS A 55 25.25 14.27 5.10
C LYS A 55 25.31 13.06 4.17
N SER A 56 26.49 12.72 3.69
CA SER A 56 26.71 11.57 2.80
C SER A 56 26.18 10.26 3.41
N GLU A 57 26.30 10.08 4.72
CA GLU A 57 25.76 8.93 5.45
C GLU A 57 24.23 8.78 5.28
N CYS A 58 23.49 9.88 5.34
CA CYS A 58 22.04 9.86 5.13
C CYS A 58 21.69 9.50 3.68
N VAL A 59 22.47 10.00 2.71
CA VAL A 59 22.31 9.65 1.29
C VAL A 59 22.59 8.17 1.04
N ILE A 60 23.66 7.62 1.62
CA ILE A 60 24.00 6.19 1.54
C ILE A 60 22.84 5.35 2.07
N ASN A 61 22.31 5.70 3.25
CA ASN A 61 21.16 5.00 3.82
C ASN A 61 19.91 5.11 2.93
N SER A 62 19.65 6.29 2.33
CA SER A 62 18.55 6.46 1.36
C SER A 62 18.71 5.56 0.13
N ILE A 63 19.93 5.40 -0.39
CA ILE A 63 20.21 4.54 -1.55
C ILE A 63 19.96 3.07 -1.20
N LEU A 64 20.49 2.60 -0.07
CA LEU A 64 20.35 1.20 0.35
C LEU A 64 18.88 0.80 0.59
N GLN A 65 18.02 1.76 0.93
CA GLN A 65 16.58 1.54 1.10
C GLN A 65 15.76 1.71 -0.19
N HIS A 66 16.38 2.11 -1.29
CA HIS A 66 15.68 2.33 -2.56
C HIS A 66 15.05 1.04 -3.10
N SER A 67 13.82 1.13 -3.58
CA SER A 67 12.99 -0.02 -3.94
C SER A 67 13.63 -0.93 -5.01
N GLN A 68 14.36 -0.35 -5.96
CA GLN A 68 15.07 -1.12 -6.99
C GLN A 68 16.25 -1.91 -6.44
N LEU A 69 16.97 -1.38 -5.44
CA LEU A 69 18.08 -2.10 -4.80
C LEU A 69 17.53 -3.22 -3.91
N ARG A 70 16.46 -2.96 -3.16
CA ARG A 70 15.82 -3.97 -2.28
C ARG A 70 15.23 -5.18 -3.03
N ARG A 71 15.07 -5.09 -4.36
CA ARG A 71 14.62 -6.19 -5.23
C ARG A 71 15.75 -7.16 -5.61
N ILE A 72 17.02 -6.75 -5.48
CA ILE A 72 18.17 -7.60 -5.78
C ILE A 72 18.32 -8.59 -4.62
N GLN A 73 17.95 -9.85 -4.85
CA GLN A 73 17.83 -10.86 -3.79
C GLN A 73 19.14 -11.13 -3.04
N CYS A 74 20.27 -11.16 -3.75
CA CYS A 74 21.60 -11.39 -3.19
C CYS A 74 22.02 -10.34 -2.16
N LEU A 75 21.44 -9.13 -2.20
CA LEU A 75 21.73 -8.06 -1.24
C LEU A 75 21.15 -8.30 0.15
N ARG A 76 20.32 -9.33 0.31
CA ARG A 76 19.71 -9.71 1.60
C ARG A 76 20.59 -10.63 2.43
N GLU A 77 21.66 -11.17 1.86
CA GLU A 77 22.62 -11.98 2.60
C GLU A 77 23.58 -11.06 3.37
N GLU A 78 23.75 -11.31 4.67
CA GLU A 78 24.61 -10.49 5.54
C GLU A 78 26.03 -10.35 5.00
N ASN A 79 26.53 -11.39 4.35
CA ASN A 79 27.87 -11.45 3.75
C ASN A 79 28.07 -10.37 2.67
N TYR A 80 27.03 -10.03 1.90
CA TYR A 80 27.13 -9.04 0.81
C TYR A 80 26.65 -7.65 1.20
N ALA A 81 25.82 -7.54 2.25
CA ALA A 81 25.27 -6.26 2.70
C ALA A 81 26.37 -5.25 3.08
N LYS A 82 27.45 -5.73 3.71
CA LYS A 82 28.62 -4.90 4.07
C LYS A 82 29.37 -4.40 2.83
N ASP A 83 29.71 -5.29 1.91
CA ASP A 83 30.45 -4.94 0.69
C ASP A 83 29.68 -3.95 -0.18
N ILE A 84 28.36 -4.09 -0.24
CA ILE A 84 27.48 -3.20 -1.00
C ILE A 84 27.41 -1.83 -0.35
N LYS A 85 27.33 -1.77 0.98
CA LYS A 85 27.41 -0.51 1.71
C LYS A 85 28.72 0.21 1.43
N GLU A 86 29.85 -0.49 1.42
CA GLU A 86 31.17 0.08 1.10
C GLU A 86 31.22 0.59 -0.35
N TYR A 87 30.71 -0.19 -1.31
CA TYR A 87 30.66 0.20 -2.73
C TYR A 87 29.80 1.44 -2.97
N VAL A 88 28.58 1.47 -2.40
CA VAL A 88 27.70 2.65 -2.46
C VAL A 88 28.34 3.85 -1.77
N THR A 89 29.02 3.64 -0.64
CA THR A 89 29.75 4.71 0.06
C THR A 89 30.82 5.33 -0.83
N ALA A 90 31.64 4.52 -1.51
CA ALA A 90 32.64 5.03 -2.44
C ALA A 90 32.02 5.84 -3.59
N LEU A 91 30.94 5.35 -4.21
CA LEU A 91 30.24 6.08 -5.27
C LEU A 91 29.70 7.44 -4.80
N VAL A 92 29.06 7.48 -3.63
CA VAL A 92 28.49 8.72 -3.07
C VAL A 92 29.58 9.73 -2.74
N LEU A 93 30.67 9.29 -2.11
CA LEU A 93 31.76 10.21 -1.75
C LEU A 93 32.43 10.80 -3.01
N ASP A 94 32.59 10.01 -4.08
CA ASP A 94 33.10 10.51 -5.36
C ASP A 94 32.22 11.64 -5.94
N GLU A 95 30.90 11.45 -5.94
CA GLU A 95 29.94 12.47 -6.40
C GLU A 95 30.00 13.75 -5.57
N PHE A 96 30.06 13.63 -4.24
CA PHE A 96 30.14 14.76 -3.34
C PHE A 96 31.44 15.56 -3.53
N GLU A 97 32.59 14.89 -3.57
CA GLU A 97 33.90 15.52 -3.73
C GLU A 97 34.07 16.21 -5.09
N ARG A 98 33.55 15.62 -6.18
CA ARG A 98 33.63 16.23 -7.51
C ARG A 98 32.91 17.58 -7.57
N LYS A 99 31.80 17.72 -6.86
CA LYS A 99 31.08 19.00 -6.80
C LYS A 99 31.74 20.01 -5.85
N HIS A 100 32.33 19.57 -4.74
CA HIS A 100 33.11 20.44 -3.86
C HIS A 100 34.39 20.96 -4.54
N SER A 101 35.05 20.16 -5.38
CA SER A 101 36.22 20.57 -6.16
C SER A 101 35.90 21.62 -7.24
N GLN A 102 34.62 21.82 -7.57
CA GLN A 102 34.15 22.83 -8.53
C GLN A 102 33.69 24.15 -7.86
N LYS A 103 33.62 24.22 -6.52
CA LYS A 103 33.26 25.42 -5.75
C LYS A 103 34.41 25.79 -4.81
N ASN A 104 35.09 26.91 -5.07
CA ASN A 104 36.10 27.45 -4.16
C ASN A 104 35.50 27.72 -2.75
N SER A 105 36.12 27.10 -1.74
CA SER A 105 36.19 27.40 -0.30
C SER A 105 34.91 27.39 0.59
N ASP A 106 35.08 26.74 1.76
CA ASP A 106 34.51 27.03 3.09
C ASP A 106 33.25 26.32 3.64
N GLU A 107 32.87 25.13 3.15
CA GLU A 107 32.02 24.24 3.95
C GLU A 107 32.73 22.90 4.21
N ILE A 108 33.19 22.75 5.45
CA ILE A 108 33.83 21.55 5.99
C ILE A 108 32.82 20.40 5.90
N VAL A 109 33.12 19.41 5.06
CA VAL A 109 32.52 18.08 5.17
C VAL A 109 32.80 17.58 6.58
N GLU A 110 31.78 17.50 7.44
CA GLU A 110 31.85 16.73 8.68
C GLU A 110 32.30 15.31 8.28
N ARG A 111 33.58 15.03 8.51
CA ARG A 111 34.16 13.71 8.29
C ARG A 111 33.58 12.79 9.35
N SER A 112 32.42 12.20 9.06
CA SER A 112 31.90 11.08 9.82
C SER A 112 32.99 10.02 9.90
N ALA A 113 33.32 9.58 11.11
CA ALA A 113 34.29 8.54 11.39
C ALA A 113 33.83 7.21 10.78
N SER A 114 34.12 6.99 9.49
CA SER A 114 33.94 5.69 8.84
C SER A 114 35.18 4.84 9.10
N SER A 115 34.94 3.57 9.44
CA SER A 115 35.97 2.59 9.83
C SER A 115 36.88 2.12 8.67
N PHE A 116 36.95 2.87 7.56
CA PHE A 116 37.54 2.42 6.29
C PHE A 116 38.56 3.44 5.76
N PRO A 117 39.84 3.35 6.17
CA PRO A 117 40.89 4.30 5.80
C PRO A 117 41.11 4.46 4.30
N ASP A 118 40.95 3.37 3.52
CA ASP A 118 41.26 3.35 2.09
C ASP A 118 40.19 4.04 1.21
N ILE A 119 38.92 4.04 1.64
CA ILE A 119 37.80 4.66 0.89
C ILE A 119 37.88 6.20 0.96
N LEU A 120 38.50 6.73 2.02
CA LEU A 120 38.65 8.16 2.26
C LEU A 120 39.75 8.81 1.41
N ASN A 121 40.63 8.02 0.76
CA ASN A 121 41.66 8.57 -0.12
C ASN A 121 41.14 8.65 -1.58
N PRO A 122 40.98 9.86 -2.15
CA PRO A 122 40.46 10.04 -3.51
C PRO A 122 41.29 9.31 -4.57
N GLN A 123 42.60 9.16 -4.37
CA GLN A 123 43.51 8.52 -5.35
C GLN A 123 43.28 7.01 -5.49
N PHE A 124 42.74 6.35 -4.45
CA PHE A 124 42.50 4.90 -4.46
C PHE A 124 41.03 4.54 -4.69
N ARG A 125 40.11 5.53 -4.68
CA ARG A 125 38.67 5.28 -4.73
C ARG A 125 38.20 4.72 -6.07
N GLU A 126 38.73 5.20 -7.19
CA GLU A 126 38.38 4.66 -8.51
C GLU A 126 38.81 3.19 -8.65
N LEU A 127 40.01 2.85 -8.14
CA LEU A 127 40.49 1.48 -8.11
C LEU A 127 39.63 0.61 -7.18
N PHE A 128 39.24 1.14 -6.02
CA PHE A 128 38.34 0.46 -5.10
C PHE A 128 36.97 0.15 -5.73
N ILE A 129 36.37 1.12 -6.42
CA ILE A 129 35.10 0.97 -7.16
C ILE A 129 35.26 -0.16 -8.20
N LYS A 130 36.31 -0.13 -9.03
CA LYS A 130 36.58 -1.17 -10.03
C LYS A 130 36.78 -2.55 -9.41
N ASN A 131 37.49 -2.63 -8.29
CA ASN A 131 37.70 -3.90 -7.58
C ASN A 131 36.39 -4.47 -7.02
N LYS A 132 35.52 -3.63 -6.45
CA LYS A 132 34.19 -4.06 -5.98
C LYS A 132 33.28 -4.47 -7.13
N GLU A 133 33.30 -3.76 -8.27
CA GLU A 133 32.58 -4.19 -9.49
C GLU A 133 33.07 -5.55 -9.97
N GLY A 134 34.38 -5.78 -10.00
CA GLY A 134 34.99 -7.07 -10.32
C GLY A 134 34.54 -8.18 -9.37
N PHE A 135 34.53 -7.92 -8.06
CA PHE A 135 34.02 -8.86 -7.06
C PHE A 135 32.54 -9.18 -7.30
N PHE A 136 31.69 -8.17 -7.47
CA PHE A 136 30.26 -8.36 -7.70
C PHE A 136 29.94 -9.03 -9.03
N SER A 137 30.78 -8.93 -10.05
CA SER A 137 30.57 -9.62 -11.33
C SER A 137 30.49 -11.15 -11.21
N HIS A 138 30.98 -11.72 -10.10
CA HIS A 138 30.88 -13.15 -9.81
C HIS A 138 29.59 -13.55 -9.07
N VAL A 139 28.83 -12.58 -8.54
CA VAL A 139 27.69 -12.81 -7.62
C VAL A 139 26.39 -12.18 -8.13
N LEU A 140 26.49 -11.04 -8.82
CA LEU A 140 25.36 -10.25 -9.31
C LEU A 140 25.34 -10.24 -10.84
N SER A 141 24.15 -10.04 -11.41
CA SER A 141 24.05 -9.80 -12.85
C SER A 141 24.66 -8.44 -13.22
N GLU A 142 25.15 -8.30 -14.46
CA GLU A 142 25.65 -7.02 -14.97
C GLU A 142 24.60 -5.90 -14.83
N ASN A 143 23.32 -6.24 -15.05
CA ASN A 143 22.21 -5.32 -14.90
C ASN A 143 22.00 -4.87 -13.44
N ASP A 144 22.20 -5.74 -12.45
CA ASP A 144 22.10 -5.39 -11.04
C ASP A 144 23.23 -4.46 -10.61
N ILE A 145 24.48 -4.75 -11.02
CA ILE A 145 25.64 -3.90 -10.75
C ILE A 145 25.42 -2.51 -11.36
N LYS A 146 24.97 -2.46 -12.62
CA LYS A 146 24.61 -1.22 -13.30
C LYS A 146 23.51 -0.47 -12.56
N THR A 147 22.47 -1.17 -12.10
CA THR A 147 21.36 -0.57 -11.35
C THR A 147 21.85 0.06 -10.05
N ILE A 148 22.67 -0.65 -9.27
CA ILE A 148 23.26 -0.12 -8.02
C ILE A 148 24.08 1.14 -8.32
N LYS A 149 24.97 1.08 -9.31
CA LYS A 149 25.83 2.21 -9.69
C LYS A 149 25.03 3.43 -10.13
N THR A 150 24.13 3.24 -11.09
CA THR A 150 23.29 4.31 -11.65
C THR A 150 22.46 4.96 -10.55
N LYS A 151 21.78 4.17 -9.70
CA LYS A 151 20.94 4.73 -8.63
C LYS A 151 21.74 5.42 -7.54
N ALA A 152 22.92 4.91 -7.18
CA ALA A 152 23.79 5.58 -6.23
C ALA A 152 24.21 6.97 -6.73
N ILE A 153 24.63 7.06 -7.99
CA ILE A 153 25.02 8.32 -8.63
C ILE A 153 23.83 9.28 -8.76
N GLU A 154 22.71 8.83 -9.31
CA GLU A 154 21.52 9.66 -9.50
C GLU A 154 20.98 10.23 -8.18
N ILE A 155 20.87 9.41 -7.13
CA ILE A 155 20.37 9.84 -5.82
C ILE A 155 21.36 10.79 -5.14
N ALA A 156 22.68 10.54 -5.26
CA ALA A 156 23.69 11.46 -4.76
C ALA A 156 23.59 12.82 -5.46
N GLN A 157 23.50 12.84 -6.79
CA GLN A 157 23.33 14.06 -7.58
C GLN A 157 22.02 14.79 -7.26
N ALA A 158 20.92 14.07 -7.05
CA ALA A 158 19.64 14.62 -6.63
C ALA A 158 19.75 15.30 -5.25
N SER A 159 20.32 14.61 -4.26
CA SER A 159 20.57 15.15 -2.90
C SER A 159 21.39 16.43 -2.98
N ILE A 160 22.47 16.39 -3.75
CA ILE A 160 23.36 17.51 -3.99
C ILE A 160 22.66 18.69 -4.69
N LYS A 161 21.72 18.42 -5.62
CA LYS A 161 20.91 19.44 -6.33
C LYS A 161 19.89 20.08 -5.39
N LEU A 162 19.25 19.30 -4.53
CA LEU A 162 18.31 19.79 -3.52
C LEU A 162 18.92 20.87 -2.62
N HIS A 163 20.19 20.72 -2.22
CA HIS A 163 20.86 21.76 -1.40
C HIS A 163 21.13 23.05 -2.16
N SER A 164 21.40 22.95 -3.46
CA SER A 164 21.72 24.11 -4.30
C SER A 164 20.46 24.88 -4.76
N ASN A 165 19.27 24.30 -4.57
CA ASN A 165 17.99 24.95 -4.86
C ASN A 165 16.99 24.67 -3.73
N PRO A 166 17.15 25.31 -2.55
CA PRO A 166 16.24 25.11 -1.43
C PRO A 166 14.87 25.68 -1.79
N ALA A 167 13.98 24.81 -2.27
CA ALA A 167 12.56 25.08 -2.42
C ALA A 167 11.75 24.28 -1.38
N GLY A 168 10.57 24.80 -1.02
CA GLY A 168 9.68 24.19 -0.02
C GLY A 168 9.58 25.00 1.27
N ILE A 169 8.86 24.43 2.25
CA ILE A 169 8.64 25.02 3.56
C ILE A 169 9.96 25.04 4.33
N GLY A 170 10.41 26.22 4.72
CA GLY A 170 11.68 26.45 5.42
C GLY A 170 11.65 27.74 6.21
N TYR A 171 10.44 28.18 6.61
CA TYR A 171 10.28 29.36 7.42
C TYR A 171 10.79 29.03 8.83
N GLU A 172 11.53 29.95 9.44
CA GLU A 172 12.17 29.70 10.74
C GLU A 172 11.17 29.23 11.81
N ARG A 173 9.92 29.70 11.72
CA ARG A 173 8.84 29.31 12.63
C ARG A 173 8.43 27.85 12.51
N ASP A 174 8.67 27.20 11.38
CA ASP A 174 8.38 25.77 11.21
C ASP A 174 9.26 24.89 12.11
N LYS A 175 10.46 25.39 12.45
CA LYS A 175 11.33 24.75 13.44
C LYS A 175 10.72 24.82 14.84
N ASP A 176 10.23 25.99 15.22
CA ASP A 176 9.54 26.21 16.50
C ASP A 176 8.30 25.33 16.66
N LEU A 177 7.53 25.19 15.57
CA LEU A 177 6.27 24.44 15.53
C LEU A 177 6.46 22.93 15.28
N GLY A 178 7.67 22.51 14.94
CA GLY A 178 7.98 21.12 14.55
C GLY A 178 7.42 20.70 13.18
N THR A 179 6.75 21.59 12.44
CA THR A 179 6.09 21.28 11.15
C THR A 179 7.07 20.91 10.04
N HIS A 180 8.32 21.39 10.12
CA HIS A 180 9.41 21.02 9.21
C HIS A 180 9.74 19.51 9.20
N LYS A 181 9.35 18.77 10.24
CA LYS A 181 9.56 17.31 10.36
C LYS A 181 8.53 16.48 9.60
N ASN A 182 7.50 17.13 9.05
CA ASN A 182 6.39 16.48 8.38
C ASN A 182 6.34 16.88 6.91
N VAL A 183 5.79 16.01 6.06
CA VAL A 183 5.40 16.42 4.70
C VAL A 183 4.13 17.26 4.81
N PHE A 184 4.21 18.51 4.35
CA PHE A 184 3.08 19.42 4.37
C PHE A 184 2.07 19.11 3.26
N SER A 185 0.78 19.21 3.56
CA SER A 185 -0.30 19.12 2.59
C SER A 185 -1.48 19.96 3.05
N VAL A 186 -2.45 20.19 2.17
CA VAL A 186 -3.73 20.80 2.53
C VAL A 186 -4.84 19.76 2.33
N LEU A 187 -5.81 19.70 3.25
CA LEU A 187 -7.01 18.87 3.09
C LEU A 187 -8.09 19.69 2.37
N GLY A 188 -8.48 19.23 1.19
CA GLY A 188 -9.49 19.89 0.36
C GLY A 188 -8.93 20.91 -0.64
N PRO A 189 -9.82 21.61 -1.37
CA PRO A 189 -9.44 22.51 -2.45
C PRO A 189 -8.77 23.78 -1.91
N HIS A 190 -7.67 24.22 -2.55
CA HIS A 190 -6.95 25.44 -2.17
C HIS A 190 -6.19 26.06 -3.34
N THR A 191 -6.05 27.38 -3.31
CA THR A 191 -5.38 28.19 -4.36
C THR A 191 -4.00 28.70 -3.95
N GLY A 192 -3.51 28.37 -2.75
CA GLY A 192 -2.23 28.86 -2.22
C GLY A 192 -1.03 28.57 -3.14
N ASP A 193 -0.07 29.49 -3.24
CA ASP A 193 1.05 29.35 -4.19
C ASP A 193 2.20 28.49 -3.63
N TYR A 194 2.01 27.17 -3.66
CA TYR A 194 2.98 26.19 -3.13
C TYR A 194 3.68 25.36 -4.23
N GLY A 195 3.64 25.83 -5.49
CA GLY A 195 4.19 25.14 -6.65
C GLY A 195 3.10 24.55 -7.56
N ASP A 196 3.52 24.13 -8.75
CA ASP A 196 2.59 23.82 -9.86
C ASP A 196 2.42 22.33 -10.12
N VAL A 197 3.16 21.46 -9.42
CA VAL A 197 2.90 20.02 -9.42
C VAL A 197 1.98 19.69 -8.24
N PHE A 198 0.81 19.12 -8.50
CA PHE A 198 -0.12 18.69 -7.47
C PHE A 198 0.01 17.18 -7.27
N ILE A 199 0.32 16.77 -6.05
CA ILE A 199 0.39 15.38 -5.62
C ILE A 199 -0.78 15.13 -4.67
N VAL A 200 -1.74 14.33 -5.10
CA VAL A 200 -2.88 13.90 -4.27
C VAL A 200 -2.51 12.57 -3.63
N PHE A 201 -2.53 12.52 -2.31
CA PHE A 201 -2.24 11.30 -1.56
C PHE A 201 -3.50 10.46 -1.32
N LYS A 202 -3.28 9.16 -1.20
CA LYS A 202 -4.24 8.19 -0.66
C LYS A 202 -4.69 8.64 0.74
N ARG A 203 -6.00 8.56 1.02
CA ARG A 203 -6.59 9.06 2.28
C ARG A 203 -6.04 8.33 3.51
N GLU A 204 -5.68 7.08 3.32
CA GLU A 204 -5.03 6.16 4.24
C GLU A 204 -3.87 6.81 5.02
N ILE A 205 -3.10 7.72 4.37
CA ILE A 205 -1.94 8.33 5.01
C ILE A 205 -2.29 9.15 6.25
N LEU A 206 -3.51 9.70 6.33
CA LEU A 206 -3.98 10.44 7.51
C LEU A 206 -4.22 9.54 8.74
N HIS A 207 -4.25 8.22 8.55
CA HIS A 207 -4.36 7.25 9.63
C HIS A 207 -3.00 6.79 10.17
N HIS A 208 -1.90 7.27 9.57
CA HIS A 208 -0.55 7.05 10.09
C HIS A 208 -0.36 7.77 11.43
N PRO A 209 0.26 7.15 12.47
CA PRO A 209 0.37 7.77 13.80
C PRO A 209 1.17 9.08 13.82
N ASP A 210 2.10 9.25 12.87
CA ASP A 210 2.85 10.51 12.69
C ASP A 210 2.08 11.57 11.87
N SER A 211 0.90 11.25 11.36
CA SER A 211 0.04 12.21 10.67
C SER A 211 -0.77 13.02 11.67
N ASN A 212 -1.07 14.27 11.34
CA ASN A 212 -2.05 15.08 12.04
C ASN A 212 -2.53 16.17 11.10
N PHE A 213 -3.60 16.86 11.48
CA PHE A 213 -4.02 18.05 10.76
C PHE A 213 -4.57 19.09 11.72
N SER A 214 -4.52 20.36 11.30
CA SER A 214 -5.08 21.50 12.02
C SER A 214 -6.04 22.25 11.11
N ILE A 215 -7.12 22.77 11.70
CA ILE A 215 -8.21 23.47 10.98
C ILE A 215 -7.72 24.70 10.18
N GLN A 216 -6.56 25.22 10.56
CA GLN A 216 -5.91 26.37 9.92
C GLN A 216 -4.40 26.21 10.06
N SER A 217 -3.67 27.19 9.53
CA SER A 217 -2.21 27.16 9.54
C SER A 217 -1.56 27.19 10.92
N ALA A 218 -0.49 26.41 11.08
CA ALA A 218 0.31 26.41 12.31
C ALA A 218 0.88 27.81 12.62
N THR A 219 1.29 28.55 11.58
CA THR A 219 1.84 29.92 11.70
C THR A 219 0.79 30.94 12.17
N SER A 220 -0.50 30.68 11.99
CA SER A 220 -1.58 31.53 12.53
C SER A 220 -1.60 31.58 14.06
N TYR A 221 -1.15 30.52 14.74
CA TYR A 221 -1.05 30.50 16.20
C TYR A 221 0.07 31.40 16.68
N VAL A 222 1.26 31.28 16.07
CA VAL A 222 2.43 32.09 16.44
C VAL A 222 2.14 33.59 16.28
N SER A 223 1.43 33.96 15.22
CA SER A 223 1.04 35.35 14.93
C SER A 223 -0.17 35.86 15.75
N GLY A 224 -0.83 35.01 16.55
CA GLY A 224 -2.06 35.35 17.28
C GLY A 224 -3.31 35.48 16.40
N ARG A 225 -3.19 35.34 15.07
CA ARG A 225 -4.33 35.38 14.13
C ARG A 225 -5.35 34.27 14.40
N ALA A 226 -4.87 33.14 14.92
CA ALA A 226 -5.71 32.01 15.30
C ALA A 226 -6.87 32.40 16.21
N PHE A 227 -6.62 33.23 17.24
CA PHE A 227 -7.64 33.64 18.22
C PHE A 227 -8.63 34.64 17.64
N LYS A 228 -8.21 35.43 16.65
CA LYS A 228 -9.11 36.29 15.89
C LYS A 228 -10.04 35.47 15.01
N TRP A 229 -9.54 34.42 14.36
CA TRP A 229 -10.32 33.59 13.43
C TRP A 229 -11.21 32.58 14.16
N ARG A 230 -10.71 31.99 15.24
CA ARG A 230 -11.36 30.96 16.07
C ARG A 230 -11.54 31.46 17.52
N PRO A 231 -12.51 32.34 17.78
CA PRO A 231 -12.70 32.96 19.10
C PRO A 231 -13.10 31.97 20.20
N TRP A 232 -13.49 30.75 19.85
CA TRP A 232 -13.74 29.65 20.79
C TRP A 232 -12.45 29.01 21.33
N LEU A 233 -11.27 29.35 20.80
CA LEU A 233 -9.99 29.03 21.42
C LEU A 233 -9.75 29.82 22.72
N GLY A 234 -10.57 30.84 23.00
CA GLY A 234 -10.43 31.71 24.16
C GLY A 234 -9.59 32.95 23.88
N GLU A 235 -9.09 33.57 24.94
CA GLU A 235 -8.16 34.68 24.84
C GLU A 235 -6.78 34.20 24.41
N ASP A 236 -6.06 35.06 23.69
CA ASP A 236 -4.69 34.77 23.28
C ASP A 236 -3.79 34.69 24.53
N PRO A 237 -3.09 33.56 24.77
CA PRO A 237 -2.22 33.40 25.93
C PRO A 237 -0.99 34.32 25.90
N GLY A 238 -0.77 35.05 24.80
CA GLY A 238 0.22 36.11 24.66
C GLY A 238 1.62 35.59 24.37
N SER A 239 2.11 34.60 25.12
CA SER A 239 3.45 34.06 24.95
C SER A 239 3.54 33.13 23.72
N LYS A 240 4.66 33.20 22.98
CA LYS A 240 4.93 32.33 21.81
C LYS A 240 4.87 30.84 22.20
N ASN A 241 5.44 30.48 23.34
CA ASN A 241 5.52 29.09 23.80
C ASN A 241 4.13 28.54 24.16
N ASP A 242 3.29 29.34 24.82
CA ASP A 242 1.93 28.93 25.15
C ASP A 242 1.05 28.82 23.90
N ARG A 243 1.23 29.70 22.92
CA ARG A 243 0.58 29.59 21.60
C ARG A 243 0.98 28.31 20.86
N ILE A 244 2.27 27.95 20.87
CA ILE A 244 2.77 26.70 20.27
C ILE A 244 2.21 25.48 21.00
N LYS A 245 2.22 25.51 22.34
CA LYS A 245 1.62 24.45 23.17
C LYS A 245 0.13 24.27 22.85
N LEU A 246 -0.61 25.38 22.72
CA LEU A 246 -2.02 25.34 22.33
C LEU A 246 -2.20 24.78 20.92
N TYR A 247 -1.37 25.18 19.96
CA TYR A 247 -1.38 24.60 18.60
C TYR A 247 -1.31 23.06 18.66
N HIS A 248 -0.32 22.51 19.36
CA HIS A 248 -0.18 21.06 19.50
C HIS A 248 -1.39 20.39 20.16
N ASN A 249 -2.00 21.04 21.17
CA ASN A 249 -3.19 20.53 21.85
C ASN A 249 -4.47 20.58 21.00
N THR A 250 -4.47 21.29 19.88
CA THR A 250 -5.66 21.47 19.01
C THR A 250 -5.59 20.68 17.71
N LYS A 251 -4.53 19.90 17.51
CA LYS A 251 -4.38 19.03 16.35
C LYS A 251 -5.41 17.90 16.38
N LEU A 252 -5.87 17.51 15.20
CA LEU A 252 -6.76 16.39 14.98
C LEU A 252 -6.02 15.26 14.25
N HIS A 253 -6.55 14.04 14.35
CA HIS A 253 -5.95 12.85 13.78
C HIS A 253 -7.04 11.90 13.28
N ALA A 254 -6.96 11.42 12.03
CA ALA A 254 -8.04 10.63 11.42
C ALA A 254 -8.22 9.22 12.00
N ALA A 255 -7.20 8.69 12.68
CA ALA A 255 -7.32 7.47 13.47
C ALA A 255 -8.11 7.61 14.79
N ILE A 256 -8.51 8.82 15.21
CA ILE A 256 -9.23 9.05 16.47
C ILE A 256 -10.71 9.22 16.16
N THR A 257 -11.57 8.34 16.67
CA THR A 257 -13.02 8.42 16.50
C THR A 257 -13.58 9.80 16.88
N GLY A 258 -14.49 10.35 16.05
CA GLY A 258 -15.10 11.66 16.27
C GLY A 258 -14.31 12.84 15.69
N TYR A 259 -13.16 12.60 15.06
CA TYR A 259 -12.39 13.65 14.40
C TYR A 259 -13.22 14.36 13.31
N GLU A 260 -14.05 13.61 12.59
CA GLU A 260 -14.91 14.07 11.51
C GLU A 260 -15.95 15.06 12.03
N TYR A 261 -16.56 14.76 13.18
CA TYR A 261 -17.51 15.63 13.85
C TYR A 261 -16.84 16.91 14.36
N ALA A 262 -15.69 16.79 15.03
CA ALA A 262 -14.91 17.93 15.50
C ALA A 262 -14.49 18.85 14.35
N THR A 263 -14.04 18.26 13.24
CA THR A 263 -13.64 18.98 12.03
C THR A 263 -14.84 19.68 11.39
N ALA A 264 -16.00 19.02 11.29
CA ALA A 264 -17.20 19.61 10.73
C ALA A 264 -17.70 20.80 11.55
N LEU A 265 -17.73 20.69 12.88
CA LEU A 265 -18.11 21.80 13.75
C LEU A 265 -17.18 23.00 13.59
N GLU A 266 -15.87 22.77 13.52
CA GLU A 266 -14.87 23.80 13.31
C GLU A 266 -15.07 24.52 11.97
N LEU A 267 -15.36 23.78 10.90
CA LEU A 267 -15.66 24.35 9.59
C LEU A 267 -16.96 25.15 9.62
N ILE A 268 -18.06 24.56 10.10
CA ILE A 268 -19.37 25.24 10.20
C ILE A 268 -19.24 26.52 11.03
N ALA A 269 -18.56 26.49 12.17
CA ALA A 269 -18.35 27.68 12.99
C ALA A 269 -17.51 28.74 12.28
N THR A 270 -16.47 28.33 11.56
CA THR A 270 -15.57 29.24 10.82
C THR A 270 -16.27 29.91 9.65
N PHE A 271 -16.95 29.14 8.80
CA PHE A 271 -17.67 29.67 7.64
C PHE A 271 -18.95 30.39 8.06
N GLY A 272 -19.65 29.85 9.07
CA GLY A 272 -20.85 30.44 9.62
C GLY A 272 -20.63 31.83 10.20
N ARG A 273 -19.42 32.12 10.69
CA ARG A 273 -19.05 33.47 11.11
C ARG A 273 -19.00 34.48 9.97
N LYS A 274 -18.47 34.06 8.82
CA LYS A 274 -18.36 34.91 7.64
C LYS A 274 -19.75 35.28 7.11
N ILE A 275 -20.68 34.32 7.08
CA ILE A 275 -22.03 34.52 6.54
C ILE A 275 -23.09 34.83 7.61
N LYS A 276 -22.71 34.87 8.89
CA LYS A 276 -23.58 35.08 10.06
C LYS A 276 -24.73 34.07 10.18
N SER A 277 -24.48 32.81 9.84
CA SER A 277 -25.46 31.71 9.89
C SER A 277 -24.76 30.37 10.16
N MET A 278 -25.37 29.50 10.96
CA MET A 278 -24.90 28.13 11.16
C MET A 278 -25.49 27.13 10.14
N ASN A 279 -26.43 27.58 9.31
CA ASN A 279 -26.96 26.78 8.21
C ASN A 279 -25.97 26.83 7.04
N ILE A 280 -24.94 25.99 7.11
CA ILE A 280 -23.85 25.86 6.13
C ILE A 280 -23.98 24.51 5.44
N ASP A 281 -24.01 24.52 4.12
CA ASP A 281 -23.90 23.31 3.30
C ASP A 281 -22.46 23.08 2.81
N LEU A 282 -22.22 21.89 2.27
CA LEU A 282 -20.92 21.50 1.73
C LEU A 282 -20.50 22.39 0.56
N ASP A 283 -21.42 22.77 -0.33
CA ASP A 283 -21.13 23.62 -1.49
C ASP A 283 -20.62 25.00 -1.09
N THR A 284 -21.13 25.55 0.01
CA THR A 284 -20.66 26.81 0.58
C THR A 284 -19.23 26.65 1.11
N ILE A 285 -18.95 25.56 1.83
CA ILE A 285 -17.59 25.24 2.34
C ILE A 285 -16.60 25.14 1.18
N LEU A 286 -16.93 24.36 0.14
CA LEU A 286 -16.03 24.11 -0.98
C LEU A 286 -15.78 25.38 -1.81
N ARG A 287 -16.82 26.16 -2.13
CA ARG A 287 -16.65 27.42 -2.88
C ARG A 287 -15.83 28.45 -2.11
N ASP A 288 -16.06 28.58 -0.81
CA ASP A 288 -15.30 29.53 0.00
C ASP A 288 -13.85 29.08 0.26
N SER A 289 -13.58 27.77 0.33
CA SER A 289 -12.22 27.24 0.53
C SER A 289 -11.27 27.60 -0.63
N VAL A 290 -11.80 27.75 -1.84
CA VAL A 290 -11.03 28.14 -3.03
C VAL A 290 -10.63 29.62 -3.02
N THR A 291 -11.48 30.48 -2.46
CA THR A 291 -11.29 31.94 -2.54
C THR A 291 -10.64 32.56 -1.30
N ARG A 292 -10.50 31.79 -0.21
CA ARG A 292 -9.94 32.28 1.05
C ARG A 292 -8.41 32.20 1.10
N ASP A 293 -7.84 32.95 2.04
CA ASP A 293 -6.43 32.84 2.43
C ASP A 293 -6.09 31.38 2.75
N SER A 294 -5.03 30.84 2.14
CA SER A 294 -4.57 29.47 2.35
C SER A 294 -4.21 29.17 3.80
N HIS A 295 -3.85 30.19 4.59
CA HIS A 295 -3.60 30.06 6.03
C HIS A 295 -4.84 29.69 6.84
N MET A 296 -6.03 29.79 6.25
CA MET A 296 -7.31 29.42 6.87
C MET A 296 -7.86 28.09 6.35
N ASN A 297 -7.12 27.39 5.49
CA ASN A 297 -7.45 26.03 5.06
C ASN A 297 -6.87 25.01 6.04
N ILE A 298 -7.40 23.79 5.98
CA ILE A 298 -6.97 22.70 6.85
C ILE A 298 -5.56 22.26 6.42
N GLU A 299 -4.58 22.41 7.31
CA GLU A 299 -3.21 21.93 7.08
C GLU A 299 -3.06 20.49 7.56
N ALA A 300 -2.60 19.60 6.69
CA ALA A 300 -2.18 18.26 7.04
C ALA A 300 -0.65 18.20 7.15
N HIS A 301 -0.19 17.60 8.23
CA HIS A 301 1.21 17.29 8.50
C HIS A 301 1.34 15.77 8.47
N LEU A 302 1.91 15.26 7.39
CA LEU A 302 2.03 13.83 7.08
C LEU A 302 3.39 13.28 7.53
N PRO A 303 3.64 11.96 7.49
CA PRO A 303 4.88 11.37 7.97
C PRO A 303 6.10 11.93 7.25
N GLN A 304 7.26 11.83 7.89
CA GLN A 304 8.50 12.43 7.39
C GLN A 304 8.87 11.95 5.97
N LEU A 305 8.53 10.70 5.65
CA LEU A 305 8.74 10.06 4.35
C LEU A 305 7.45 9.37 3.90
N ILE A 306 7.04 9.61 2.65
CA ILE A 306 5.85 9.02 2.06
C ILE A 306 6.25 8.27 0.77
N PRO A 307 6.12 6.93 0.72
CA PRO A 307 6.43 6.16 -0.49
C PRO A 307 5.55 6.59 -1.67
N LEU A 308 6.07 6.45 -2.90
CA LEU A 308 5.31 6.80 -4.12
C LEU A 308 4.01 6.00 -4.27
N ASP A 309 3.91 4.82 -3.66
CA ASP A 309 2.69 4.00 -3.67
C ASP A 309 1.52 4.61 -2.89
N TYR A 310 1.78 5.60 -2.03
CA TYR A 310 0.76 6.41 -1.37
C TYR A 310 0.28 7.59 -2.20
N ILE A 311 0.87 7.85 -3.37
CA ILE A 311 0.36 8.84 -4.31
C ILE A 311 -0.84 8.23 -5.05
N ASP A 312 -2.01 8.85 -4.86
CA ASP A 312 -3.25 8.46 -5.53
C ASP A 312 -3.29 9.03 -6.94
N HIS A 313 -2.95 10.32 -7.10
CA HIS A 313 -2.96 11.00 -8.39
C HIS A 313 -1.96 12.15 -8.46
N ILE A 314 -1.45 12.44 -9.65
CA ILE A 314 -0.59 13.59 -9.93
C ILE A 314 -1.23 14.46 -11.01
N TYR A 315 -1.32 15.76 -10.78
CA TYR A 315 -1.58 16.73 -11.85
C TYR A 315 -0.29 17.48 -12.17
N LEU A 316 0.04 17.53 -13.46
CA LEU A 316 1.27 18.10 -13.94
C LEU A 316 1.03 19.02 -15.15
N PRO A 317 1.54 20.26 -15.14
CA PRO A 317 1.57 21.12 -16.31
C PRO A 317 2.30 20.46 -17.48
N LYS A 318 1.72 20.53 -18.69
CA LYS A 318 2.38 20.04 -19.91
C LYS A 318 3.73 20.73 -20.14
N GLN A 319 3.80 22.04 -19.90
CA GLN A 319 5.02 22.83 -20.03
C GLN A 319 6.12 22.36 -19.07
N ILE A 320 5.77 21.93 -17.86
CA ILE A 320 6.73 21.34 -16.92
C ILE A 320 7.10 19.93 -17.38
N PHE A 321 6.12 19.10 -17.74
CA PHE A 321 6.35 17.73 -18.19
C PHE A 321 7.32 17.66 -19.39
N ASP A 322 7.14 18.55 -20.36
CA ASP A 322 7.96 18.60 -21.57
C ASP A 322 9.41 19.05 -21.30
N THR A 323 9.69 19.65 -20.13
CA THR A 323 11.07 20.03 -19.73
C THR A 323 11.85 18.91 -19.04
N PHE A 324 11.19 17.80 -18.68
CA PHE A 324 11.87 16.65 -18.09
C PHE A 324 12.67 15.87 -19.13
N SER A 325 13.74 15.22 -18.68
CA SER A 325 14.51 14.30 -19.53
C SER A 325 13.62 13.15 -20.03
N THR A 326 14.03 12.51 -21.12
CA THR A 326 13.29 11.36 -21.67
C THR A 326 13.16 10.23 -20.66
N GLU A 327 14.23 9.97 -19.90
CA GLU A 327 14.29 8.96 -18.85
C GLU A 327 13.33 9.29 -17.70
N THR A 328 13.27 10.56 -17.31
CA THR A 328 12.36 11.02 -16.25
C THR A 328 10.90 10.89 -16.69
N ARG A 329 10.58 11.28 -17.93
CA ARG A 329 9.22 11.11 -18.49
C ARG A 329 8.82 9.64 -18.56
N GLN A 330 9.75 8.75 -18.96
CA GLN A 330 9.53 7.31 -18.94
C GLN A 330 9.28 6.81 -17.51
N ALA A 331 10.11 7.21 -16.54
CA ALA A 331 9.93 6.84 -15.14
C ALA A 331 8.58 7.29 -14.57
N ILE A 332 8.14 8.52 -14.86
CA ILE A 332 6.82 9.03 -14.48
C ILE A 332 5.71 8.13 -15.04
N ASN A 333 5.76 7.82 -16.33
CA ASN A 333 4.76 6.99 -17.00
C ASN A 333 4.76 5.54 -16.47
N THR A 334 5.94 5.00 -16.13
CA THR A 334 6.08 3.66 -15.56
C THR A 334 5.63 3.58 -14.11
N ILE A 335 5.84 4.61 -13.29
CA ILE A 335 5.50 4.56 -11.86
C ILE A 335 4.01 4.87 -11.65
N PHE A 336 3.49 5.89 -12.33
CA PHE A 336 2.14 6.39 -12.08
C PHE A 336 1.10 5.85 -13.05
N HIS A 337 1.47 5.40 -14.24
CA HIS A 337 0.54 4.86 -15.24
C HIS A 337 -0.69 5.76 -15.45
N ASN A 338 -1.88 5.30 -15.06
CA ASN A 338 -3.15 6.03 -15.15
C ASN A 338 -3.39 7.04 -14.01
N ARG A 339 -2.47 7.13 -13.03
CA ARG A 339 -2.53 8.05 -11.87
C ARG A 339 -1.89 9.41 -12.13
N ILE A 340 -1.74 9.81 -13.40
CA ILE A 340 -1.21 11.13 -13.76
C ILE A 340 -2.09 11.81 -14.80
N SER A 341 -2.29 13.11 -14.65
CA SER A 341 -2.96 13.97 -15.61
C SER A 341 -2.03 15.10 -16.05
N ILE A 342 -1.63 15.07 -17.31
CA ILE A 342 -0.85 16.13 -17.94
C ILE A 342 -1.82 17.08 -18.61
N LYS A 343 -1.86 18.34 -18.16
CA LYS A 343 -2.81 19.35 -18.65
C LYS A 343 -2.07 20.51 -19.33
N SER A 344 -2.54 20.92 -20.51
CA SER A 344 -2.09 22.12 -21.21
C SER A 344 -2.95 23.31 -20.81
N PHE A 345 -2.37 24.52 -20.79
CA PHE A 345 -3.06 25.75 -20.39
C PHE A 345 -2.35 26.99 -20.94
N SER A 346 -3.06 28.12 -20.93
CA SER A 346 -2.52 29.41 -21.37
C SER A 346 -1.92 30.23 -20.22
N LEU A 347 -2.58 30.22 -19.04
CA LEU A 347 -2.18 30.95 -17.84
C LEU A 347 -2.10 30.00 -16.63
N ILE A 348 -1.17 30.23 -15.71
CA ILE A 348 -0.97 29.32 -14.56
C ILE A 348 -2.17 29.27 -13.61
N ASP A 349 -2.91 30.37 -13.47
CA ASP A 349 -4.11 30.43 -12.64
C ASP A 349 -5.28 29.64 -13.24
N GLU A 350 -5.34 29.57 -14.58
CA GLU A 350 -6.29 28.72 -15.31
C GLU A 350 -6.04 27.24 -14.98
N TYR A 351 -4.77 26.82 -15.02
CA TYR A 351 -4.36 25.47 -14.64
C TYR A 351 -4.77 25.10 -13.22
N ARG A 352 -4.44 25.98 -12.25
CA ARG A 352 -4.79 25.76 -10.84
C ARG A 352 -6.29 25.60 -10.66
N SER A 353 -7.08 26.44 -11.32
CA SER A 353 -8.55 26.39 -11.26
C SER A 353 -9.10 25.09 -11.86
N ILE A 354 -8.55 24.62 -12.97
CA ILE A 354 -8.92 23.34 -13.59
C ILE A 354 -8.63 22.16 -12.64
N VAL A 355 -7.42 22.11 -12.07
CA VAL A 355 -7.03 21.02 -11.16
C VAL A 355 -7.91 21.01 -9.91
N ILE A 356 -8.19 22.18 -9.33
CA ILE A 356 -9.08 22.30 -8.17
C ILE A 356 -10.49 21.80 -8.49
N LYS A 357 -11.02 22.16 -9.66
CA LYS A 357 -12.33 21.69 -10.13
C LYS A 357 -12.35 20.17 -10.29
N ASP A 358 -11.34 19.60 -10.95
CA ASP A 358 -11.20 18.14 -11.11
C ASP A 358 -11.15 17.43 -9.74
N ILE A 359 -10.47 18.01 -8.75
CA ILE A 359 -10.38 17.47 -7.39
C ILE A 359 -11.75 17.53 -6.69
N ILE A 360 -12.47 18.65 -6.79
CA ILE A 360 -13.82 18.81 -6.23
C ILE A 360 -14.81 17.81 -6.86
N GLU A 361 -14.78 17.66 -8.19
CA GLU A 361 -15.64 16.71 -8.90
C GLU A 361 -15.36 15.25 -8.47
N LYS A 362 -14.09 14.90 -8.27
CA LYS A 362 -13.71 13.57 -7.76
C LYS A 362 -14.22 13.31 -6.34
N TYR A 363 -14.28 14.33 -5.47
CA TYR A 363 -14.88 14.18 -4.15
C TYR A 363 -16.37 13.84 -4.25
N GLY A 364 -17.13 14.56 -5.09
CA GLY A 364 -18.57 14.30 -5.28
C GLY A 364 -18.90 12.94 -5.90
N GLN A 365 -17.99 12.34 -6.67
CA GLN A 365 -18.18 10.99 -7.24
C GLN A 365 -17.90 9.86 -6.25
N ARG A 366 -17.01 10.07 -5.27
CA ARG A 366 -16.62 9.03 -4.30
C ARG A 366 -17.66 8.79 -3.22
N ASP A 367 -18.51 9.76 -2.93
CA ASP A 367 -19.69 9.58 -2.05
C ASP A 367 -20.66 8.50 -2.57
N ILE A 368 -20.60 8.18 -3.87
CA ILE A 368 -21.51 7.23 -4.53
C ILE A 368 -20.97 5.79 -4.49
N HIS A 369 -19.67 5.59 -4.21
CA HIS A 369 -19.00 4.29 -4.21
C HIS A 369 -18.35 4.01 -2.86
N SER A 370 -19.20 3.84 -1.84
CA SER A 370 -18.78 3.42 -0.51
C SER A 370 -17.94 2.14 -0.59
N ILE A 371 -16.70 2.21 -0.10
CA ILE A 371 -15.92 1.04 0.30
C ILE A 371 -16.79 0.25 1.28
N SER A 372 -16.78 -1.09 1.21
CA SER A 372 -17.61 -1.97 2.05
C SER A 372 -17.45 -1.75 3.55
N ARG A 373 -16.33 -1.13 3.99
CA ARG A 373 -16.18 -0.49 5.30
C ARG A 373 -15.14 0.64 5.21
N PRO A 374 -15.41 1.85 5.76
CA PRO A 374 -14.39 2.90 5.85
C PRO A 374 -13.23 2.47 6.74
N ILE A 375 -12.03 2.99 6.46
CA ILE A 375 -10.85 2.79 7.31
C ILE A 375 -11.14 3.35 8.70
N GLN A 376 -10.79 2.59 9.74
CA GLN A 376 -11.04 2.94 11.14
C GLN A 376 -9.77 2.77 11.96
N GLY A 377 -9.33 3.79 12.69
CA GLY A 377 -8.16 3.67 13.56
C GLY A 377 -6.82 3.84 12.83
N THR A 378 -5.76 3.29 13.43
CA THR A 378 -4.37 3.55 13.02
C THR A 378 -3.93 2.59 11.91
N ILE A 379 -3.17 3.13 10.95
CA ILE A 379 -2.46 2.37 9.90
C ILE A 379 -0.97 2.63 10.05
N ILE A 380 -0.15 1.60 10.19
CA ILE A 380 1.31 1.74 10.35
C ILE A 380 2.04 0.53 9.77
N THR A 381 3.22 0.75 9.21
CA THR A 381 4.17 -0.31 8.90
C THR A 381 5.32 -0.23 9.90
N ILE A 382 5.46 -1.25 10.75
CA ILE A 382 6.46 -1.29 11.81
C ILE A 382 7.74 -1.93 11.28
N PRO A 383 8.91 -1.29 11.40
CA PRO A 383 10.18 -1.91 11.01
C PRO A 383 10.54 -3.06 11.96
N SER A 384 11.39 -3.96 11.47
CA SER A 384 12.01 -5.00 12.30
C SER A 384 12.84 -4.33 13.39
N SER A 385 12.66 -4.76 14.65
CA SER A 385 13.39 -4.18 15.79
C SER A 385 13.75 -5.20 16.85
N ASP A 386 13.55 -6.50 16.61
CA ASP A 386 13.64 -7.54 17.64
C ASP A 386 12.85 -7.19 18.91
N LEU A 387 11.73 -6.47 18.71
CA LEU A 387 10.85 -5.98 19.76
C LEU A 387 11.53 -4.99 20.74
N THR A 388 12.60 -4.31 20.30
CA THR A 388 13.20 -3.23 21.07
C THR A 388 12.45 -1.92 20.90
N ASP A 389 11.82 -1.70 19.74
CA ASP A 389 11.13 -0.45 19.43
C ASP A 389 9.61 -0.59 19.59
N HIS A 390 9.01 0.27 20.41
CA HIS A 390 7.58 0.28 20.71
C HIS A 390 6.91 1.57 20.24
N TYR A 391 6.04 1.45 19.25
CA TYR A 391 5.29 2.56 18.69
C TYR A 391 3.97 2.74 19.43
N VAL A 392 3.78 3.90 20.03
CA VAL A 392 2.56 4.24 20.78
C VAL A 392 1.44 4.68 19.83
N LEU A 393 0.23 4.19 20.04
CA LEU A 393 -0.95 4.67 19.30
C LEU A 393 -1.35 6.09 19.74
N PRO A 394 -1.95 6.90 18.85
CA PRO A 394 -2.36 8.27 19.15
C PRO A 394 -3.54 8.38 20.13
N ILE A 395 -4.21 7.27 20.46
CA ILE A 395 -5.35 7.21 21.37
C ILE A 395 -5.08 6.26 22.55
N THR A 396 -5.40 6.72 23.76
CA THR A 396 -5.39 5.89 24.97
C THR A 396 -6.76 5.25 25.21
N ILE A 397 -6.80 4.16 25.98
CA ILE A 397 -8.05 3.47 26.32
C ILE A 397 -9.00 4.41 27.08
N SER A 398 -8.48 5.22 28.00
CA SER A 398 -9.31 6.20 28.73
C SER A 398 -9.87 7.31 27.83
N GLN A 399 -9.13 7.76 26.81
CA GLN A 399 -9.65 8.71 25.81
C GLN A 399 -10.75 8.09 24.96
N ALA A 400 -10.54 6.86 24.48
CA ALA A 400 -11.56 6.11 23.73
C ALA A 400 -12.84 5.93 24.58
N TYR A 401 -12.69 5.62 25.86
CA TYR A 401 -13.83 5.45 26.77
C TYR A 401 -14.60 6.75 27.02
N LYS A 402 -13.89 7.86 27.19
CA LYS A 402 -14.51 9.19 27.33
C LYS A 402 -15.33 9.53 26.09
N GLN A 403 -14.83 9.24 24.90
CA GLN A 403 -15.56 9.43 23.66
C GLN A 403 -16.82 8.55 23.62
N TYR A 404 -16.67 7.26 23.94
CA TYR A 404 -17.81 6.34 24.03
C TYR A 404 -18.90 6.85 24.98
N LYS A 405 -18.54 7.37 26.15
CA LYS A 405 -19.52 7.94 27.11
C LYS A 405 -20.26 9.17 26.59
N VAL A 406 -19.71 9.93 25.64
CA VAL A 406 -20.41 11.07 25.03
C VAL A 406 -21.61 10.58 24.23
N ASP A 407 -21.42 9.49 23.47
CA ASP A 407 -22.46 8.92 22.62
C ASP A 407 -23.43 8.02 23.42
N TYR A 408 -22.95 7.44 24.53
CA TYR A 408 -23.69 6.50 25.37
C TYR A 408 -23.83 6.99 26.83
N SER A 409 -24.28 8.23 26.98
CA SER A 409 -24.40 8.92 28.28
C SER A 409 -25.23 8.20 29.35
N ASN A 410 -26.10 7.26 28.96
CA ASN A 410 -26.94 6.48 29.87
C ASN A 410 -26.25 5.22 30.44
N VAL A 411 -25.05 4.88 30.00
CA VAL A 411 -24.34 3.71 30.52
C VAL A 411 -23.69 4.05 31.86
N SER A 412 -24.28 3.53 32.94
CA SER A 412 -23.93 3.84 34.33
C SER A 412 -22.77 3.00 34.88
N SER A 413 -22.42 1.90 34.23
CA SER A 413 -21.36 1.00 34.68
C SER A 413 -20.01 1.41 34.10
N ASP A 414 -19.01 1.61 34.97
CA ASP A 414 -17.60 1.70 34.57
C ASP A 414 -17.00 0.31 34.24
N ASP A 415 -17.75 -0.76 34.50
CA ASP A 415 -17.35 -2.14 34.26
C ASP A 415 -17.87 -2.65 32.90
N ILE A 416 -17.42 -2.00 31.83
CA ILE A 416 -17.70 -2.42 30.45
C ILE A 416 -16.43 -3.06 29.89
N PRO A 417 -16.52 -4.23 29.24
CA PRO A 417 -15.40 -4.74 28.48
C PRO A 417 -15.01 -3.79 27.36
N PHE A 418 -13.75 -3.85 26.93
CA PHE A 418 -13.32 -3.16 25.72
C PHE A 418 -12.61 -4.11 24.78
N TYR A 419 -12.64 -3.76 23.51
CA TYR A 419 -12.14 -4.55 22.41
C TYR A 419 -11.11 -3.74 21.64
N ILE A 420 -10.00 -4.38 21.32
CA ILE A 420 -9.01 -3.83 20.38
C ILE A 420 -9.02 -4.71 19.15
N TYR A 421 -9.35 -4.10 18.01
CA TYR A 421 -9.29 -4.75 16.72
C TYR A 421 -8.06 -4.25 15.97
N TRP A 422 -7.44 -5.14 15.21
CA TRP A 422 -6.39 -4.79 14.25
C TRP A 422 -6.30 -5.81 13.14
N GLN A 423 -5.68 -5.38 12.05
CA GLN A 423 -5.37 -6.20 10.90
C GLN A 423 -3.87 -6.27 10.71
N VAL A 424 -3.31 -7.46 10.52
CA VAL A 424 -1.87 -7.65 10.29
C VAL A 424 -1.62 -8.67 9.18
N MET A 425 -0.60 -8.43 8.35
CA MET A 425 -0.08 -9.43 7.42
C MET A 425 1.13 -10.12 8.02
N ASN A 426 1.25 -11.43 7.80
CA ASN A 426 2.41 -12.26 8.14
C ASN A 426 2.80 -12.37 9.64
N GLY A 427 2.07 -11.73 10.55
CA GLY A 427 2.31 -11.84 11.99
C GLY A 427 3.66 -11.24 12.42
N ASP A 428 4.33 -11.89 13.38
CA ASP A 428 5.63 -11.47 13.96
C ASP A 428 5.58 -10.13 14.71
N MET A 429 4.46 -9.88 15.40
CA MET A 429 4.20 -8.61 16.06
C MET A 429 3.71 -8.78 17.49
N MET A 430 3.92 -7.72 18.28
CA MET A 430 3.45 -7.63 19.65
C MET A 430 2.58 -6.39 19.83
N LEU A 431 1.36 -6.61 20.31
CA LEU A 431 0.48 -5.57 20.83
C LEU A 431 0.60 -5.54 22.35
N THR A 432 0.99 -4.40 22.90
CA THR A 432 1.24 -4.23 24.34
C THR A 432 0.34 -3.15 24.92
N LEU A 433 -0.39 -3.49 25.99
CA LEU A 433 -1.11 -2.51 26.81
C LEU A 433 -0.29 -2.21 28.05
N SER A 434 -0.13 -0.95 28.42
CA SER A 434 0.68 -0.56 29.58
C SER A 434 0.03 0.54 30.41
N ASN A 435 0.43 0.61 31.69
CA ASN A 435 0.00 1.67 32.61
C ASN A 435 0.69 3.02 32.35
N GLU A 436 1.91 2.99 31.80
CA GLU A 436 2.68 4.16 31.36
C GLU A 436 3.23 3.95 29.94
N GLN A 437 3.57 5.03 29.22
CA GLN A 437 4.20 4.90 27.90
C GLN A 437 5.56 4.21 28.02
N ILE A 438 5.78 3.16 27.23
CA ILE A 438 7.07 2.45 27.18
C ILE A 438 8.16 3.40 26.68
N ASN A 439 9.24 3.53 27.46
CA ASN A 439 10.42 4.31 27.12
C ASN A 439 11.67 3.45 27.32
N THR A 440 12.26 2.99 26.22
CA THR A 440 13.43 2.11 26.20
C THR A 440 14.69 2.77 26.76
N GLY A 441 14.76 4.11 26.73
CA GLY A 441 15.88 4.88 27.27
C GLY A 441 15.79 5.17 28.78
N LYS A 442 14.73 4.73 29.47
CA LYS A 442 14.52 4.99 30.90
C LYS A 442 14.23 3.71 31.67
N GLN A 443 14.70 3.65 32.91
CA GLN A 443 14.25 2.60 33.82
C GLN A 443 12.82 2.89 34.27
N GLN A 444 11.91 1.95 34.00
CA GLN A 444 10.51 2.02 34.41
C GLN A 444 10.19 0.84 35.35
N PRO A 445 10.53 0.95 36.65
CA PRO A 445 10.37 -0.16 37.59
C PRO A 445 8.90 -0.54 37.83
N ASN A 446 7.98 0.42 37.65
CA ASN A 446 6.55 0.25 37.86
C ASN A 446 5.77 -0.06 36.57
N LEU A 447 6.47 -0.26 35.45
CA LEU A 447 5.85 -0.60 34.18
C LEU A 447 5.16 -1.97 34.30
N ARG A 448 3.84 -1.96 34.14
CA ARG A 448 3.00 -3.15 34.07
C ARG A 448 2.43 -3.24 32.68
N CYS A 449 2.57 -4.41 32.07
CA CYS A 449 2.14 -4.63 30.69
C CYS A 449 1.25 -5.86 30.59
N LEU A 450 0.25 -5.78 29.70
CA LEU A 450 -0.34 -6.94 29.04
C LEU A 450 0.27 -7.04 27.65
N ILE A 451 0.81 -8.20 27.32
CA ILE A 451 1.45 -8.48 26.04
C ILE A 451 0.61 -9.50 25.30
N SER A 452 0.23 -9.18 24.08
CA SER A 452 -0.37 -10.06 23.09
C SER A 452 0.60 -10.21 21.92
N TYR A 453 1.22 -11.38 21.82
CA TYR A 453 2.16 -11.68 20.74
C TYR A 453 1.50 -12.58 19.69
N ILE A 454 1.59 -12.14 18.44
CA ILE A 454 1.11 -12.83 17.27
C ILE A 454 2.34 -13.35 16.52
N ALA A 455 2.46 -14.68 16.46
CA ALA A 455 3.62 -15.35 15.88
C ALA A 455 3.80 -15.05 14.38
N GLU A 456 5.03 -15.22 13.87
CA GLU A 456 5.27 -15.13 12.44
C GLU A 456 4.51 -16.21 11.67
N LYS A 457 4.09 -15.87 10.45
CA LYS A 457 3.53 -16.83 9.50
C LYS A 457 4.52 -17.99 9.28
N PRO A 458 4.10 -19.26 9.46
CA PRO A 458 4.92 -20.44 9.23
C PRO A 458 5.55 -20.43 7.83
N SER A 459 6.83 -20.81 7.75
CA SER A 459 7.50 -20.97 6.46
C SER A 459 6.92 -22.16 5.69
N THR A 460 6.43 -21.91 4.47
CA THR A 460 5.98 -22.98 3.56
C THR A 460 7.14 -23.70 2.86
N LYS A 461 8.39 -23.24 3.06
CA LYS A 461 9.59 -23.85 2.47
C LYS A 461 10.14 -25.02 3.27
N ASP A 462 9.69 -25.20 4.52
CA ASP A 462 10.13 -26.31 5.35
C ASP A 462 9.28 -27.56 5.05
N PHE A 463 9.92 -28.72 4.96
CA PHE A 463 9.23 -30.00 4.74
C PHE A 463 8.40 -30.41 5.96
N HIS A 464 8.68 -29.81 7.12
CA HIS A 464 7.90 -29.97 8.34
C HIS A 464 7.19 -28.67 8.69
N TYR A 465 5.88 -28.62 8.45
CA TYR A 465 5.05 -27.50 8.86
C TYR A 465 5.07 -27.36 10.39
N HIS A 466 5.58 -26.24 10.87
CA HIS A 466 5.63 -25.90 12.30
C HIS A 466 5.18 -24.45 12.51
N GLU A 467 4.21 -24.24 13.40
CA GLU A 467 3.82 -22.90 13.81
C GLU A 467 4.59 -22.45 15.05
N ASN A 468 4.97 -21.18 15.03
CA ASN A 468 5.51 -20.50 16.20
C ASN A 468 4.39 -20.17 17.20
N GLU A 469 4.76 -20.01 18.47
CA GLU A 469 3.80 -19.83 19.56
C GLU A 469 3.25 -18.39 19.59
N SER A 470 1.93 -18.24 19.42
CA SER A 470 1.22 -17.01 19.78
C SER A 470 0.82 -17.07 21.25
N TYR A 471 0.86 -15.96 21.98
CA TYR A 471 0.71 -16.00 23.44
C TYR A 471 0.21 -14.71 24.09
N LEU A 472 -0.30 -14.85 25.32
CA LEU A 472 -0.55 -13.75 26.25
C LEU A 472 0.45 -13.80 27.41
N TYR A 473 0.91 -12.63 27.86
CA TYR A 473 1.90 -12.50 28.94
C TYR A 473 1.74 -11.18 29.70
N ASN A 474 2.14 -11.13 30.98
CA ASN A 474 2.04 -9.95 31.85
C ASN A 474 3.40 -9.38 32.32
N GLY A 475 4.51 -9.83 31.74
CA GLY A 475 5.84 -9.32 32.09
C GLY A 475 6.26 -8.13 31.24
N ARG A 476 7.58 -7.97 31.03
CA ARG A 476 8.12 -6.83 30.29
C ARG A 476 8.21 -7.13 28.79
N PRO A 477 8.00 -6.13 27.93
CA PRO A 477 7.88 -6.36 26.48
C PRO A 477 9.19 -6.84 25.83
N PHE A 478 10.33 -6.41 26.35
CA PHE A 478 11.68 -6.81 25.90
C PHE A 478 12.14 -8.19 26.41
N GLN A 479 11.26 -8.96 27.06
CA GLN A 479 11.58 -10.31 27.55
C GLN A 479 11.18 -11.41 26.56
N HIS A 480 10.86 -11.09 25.31
CA HIS A 480 10.39 -12.05 24.31
C HIS A 480 11.24 -13.32 24.21
N GLU A 481 12.56 -13.19 24.04
CA GLU A 481 13.47 -14.34 23.96
C GLU A 481 13.51 -15.16 25.25
N PHE A 482 13.44 -14.51 26.40
CA PHE A 482 13.38 -15.19 27.70
C PHE A 482 12.05 -15.93 27.89
N VAL A 483 10.96 -15.36 27.39
CA VAL A 483 9.61 -15.95 27.44
C VAL A 483 9.56 -17.19 26.56
N ILE A 484 10.06 -17.12 25.33
CA ILE A 484 10.09 -18.26 24.40
C ILE A 484 10.97 -19.39 24.92
N ASN A 485 12.22 -19.07 25.30
CA ASN A 485 13.17 -20.09 25.75
C ASN A 485 12.85 -20.65 27.15
N GLY A 486 12.28 -19.83 28.02
CA GLY A 486 11.93 -20.19 29.39
C GLY A 486 10.51 -20.75 29.56
N THR A 487 9.70 -20.78 28.50
CA THR A 487 8.29 -21.21 28.50
C THR A 487 7.38 -20.45 29.47
N LYS A 488 7.68 -19.18 29.76
CA LYS A 488 6.95 -18.37 30.75
C LYS A 488 5.82 -17.57 30.09
N TYR A 489 4.72 -18.25 29.81
CA TYR A 489 3.50 -17.66 29.24
C TYR A 489 2.39 -17.61 30.29
N ALA A 490 1.46 -16.66 30.16
CA ALA A 490 0.18 -16.79 30.85
C ALA A 490 -0.69 -17.85 30.14
N ILE A 491 -0.64 -17.85 28.80
CA ILE A 491 -1.23 -18.87 27.92
C ILE A 491 -0.58 -18.76 26.54
N LYS A 492 -0.51 -19.86 25.79
CA LYS A 492 0.04 -19.90 24.43
C LYS A 492 -0.69 -20.90 23.54
N SER A 493 -0.53 -20.75 22.23
CA SER A 493 -0.99 -21.69 21.23
C SER A 493 -0.02 -21.82 20.06
N ARG A 494 0.13 -23.06 19.56
CA ARG A 494 0.82 -23.44 18.31
C ARG A 494 -0.16 -23.79 17.19
N SER A 495 -1.45 -23.61 17.43
CA SER A 495 -2.50 -23.88 16.46
C SER A 495 -3.28 -22.63 16.06
N PHE A 496 -2.98 -21.49 16.69
CA PHE A 496 -3.66 -20.23 16.45
C PHE A 496 -3.53 -19.76 15.00
N TYR A 497 -2.50 -20.19 14.25
CA TYR A 497 -2.35 -19.81 12.85
C TYR A 497 -2.87 -20.86 11.85
N ILE A 498 -3.33 -22.02 12.32
CA ILE A 498 -3.70 -23.13 11.45
C ILE A 498 -4.80 -22.70 10.50
N GLY A 499 -4.56 -22.84 9.20
CA GLY A 499 -5.54 -22.50 8.17
C GLY A 499 -5.64 -21.00 7.83
N CYS A 500 -4.94 -20.12 8.56
CA CYS A 500 -4.97 -18.67 8.33
C CYS A 500 -3.73 -18.13 7.59
N ASN A 501 -2.89 -18.98 7.01
CA ASN A 501 -1.60 -18.59 6.39
C ASN A 501 -1.73 -17.97 4.98
N THR A 502 -2.59 -16.97 4.81
CA THR A 502 -2.71 -16.22 3.55
C THR A 502 -1.63 -15.13 3.47
N ASP A 503 -1.36 -14.62 2.27
CA ASP A 503 -0.56 -13.40 2.08
C ASP A 503 -1.49 -12.17 2.08
N ASP A 504 -2.41 -12.12 3.05
CA ASP A 504 -3.42 -11.08 3.18
C ASP A 504 -3.51 -10.58 4.64
N PHE A 505 -4.24 -9.50 4.87
CA PHE A 505 -4.52 -8.96 6.19
C PHE A 505 -5.49 -9.87 6.94
N MET A 506 -5.01 -10.44 8.05
CA MET A 506 -5.86 -11.14 9.01
C MET A 506 -6.33 -10.19 10.09
N THR A 507 -7.59 -10.29 10.48
CA THR A 507 -8.18 -9.48 11.54
C THR A 507 -8.12 -10.25 12.86
N PHE A 508 -7.75 -9.55 13.93
CA PHE A 508 -7.67 -10.09 15.28
C PHE A 508 -8.45 -9.19 16.24
N CYS A 509 -8.89 -9.78 17.34
CA CYS A 509 -9.62 -9.10 18.41
C CYS A 509 -8.99 -9.46 19.75
N LEU A 510 -8.65 -8.44 20.54
CA LEU A 510 -8.28 -8.59 21.95
C LEU A 510 -9.42 -8.02 22.80
N GLU A 511 -10.15 -8.88 23.47
CA GLU A 511 -11.20 -8.54 24.42
C GLU A 511 -10.62 -8.48 25.85
N ILE A 512 -10.94 -7.39 26.56
CA ILE A 512 -10.46 -7.13 27.92
C ILE A 512 -11.68 -6.92 28.83
N GLN A 513 -11.84 -7.81 29.82
CA GLN A 513 -12.88 -7.73 30.85
C GLN A 513 -12.26 -7.31 32.18
N ARG A 514 -12.45 -6.06 32.56
CA ARG A 514 -11.76 -5.46 33.71
C ARG A 514 -12.20 -6.00 35.07
N SER A 515 -13.48 -6.24 35.30
CA SER A 515 -13.96 -6.81 36.57
C SER A 515 -13.47 -8.22 36.84
N THR A 516 -13.49 -9.07 35.81
CA THR A 516 -13.13 -10.48 35.93
C THR A 516 -11.63 -10.71 35.81
N GLY A 517 -10.88 -9.74 35.30
CA GLY A 517 -9.45 -9.91 34.97
C GLY A 517 -9.23 -10.76 33.70
N LYS A 518 -10.29 -11.05 32.94
CA LYS A 518 -10.22 -11.95 31.78
C LYS A 518 -9.75 -11.21 30.53
N VAL A 519 -8.84 -11.84 29.81
CA VAL A 519 -8.31 -11.40 28.51
C VAL A 519 -8.53 -12.52 27.50
N ILE A 520 -9.06 -12.18 26.32
CA ILE A 520 -9.32 -13.14 25.24
C ILE A 520 -8.74 -12.58 23.94
N LEU A 521 -7.83 -13.31 23.33
CA LEU A 521 -7.34 -13.07 21.98
C LEU A 521 -8.03 -14.05 21.03
N SER A 522 -8.64 -13.53 19.97
CA SER A 522 -9.34 -14.33 18.96
C SER A 522 -9.06 -13.83 17.54
N HIS A 523 -9.35 -14.69 16.57
CA HIS A 523 -9.57 -14.24 15.20
C HIS A 523 -10.85 -13.41 15.10
N ALA A 524 -10.81 -12.42 14.22
CA ALA A 524 -11.96 -11.69 13.73
C ALA A 524 -11.86 -11.65 12.19
N GLY A 525 -12.91 -11.27 11.49
CA GLY A 525 -12.93 -11.14 10.03
C GLY A 525 -12.86 -12.49 9.29
N PRO A 526 -12.49 -12.48 8.00
CA PRO A 526 -12.53 -13.68 7.15
C PRO A 526 -11.66 -14.84 7.65
N ASN A 527 -10.55 -14.57 8.34
CA ASN A 527 -9.70 -15.62 8.88
C ASN A 527 -10.39 -16.45 9.97
N SER A 528 -11.39 -15.88 10.65
CA SER A 528 -12.21 -16.65 11.60
C SER A 528 -13.10 -17.70 10.95
N ILE A 529 -13.24 -17.74 9.62
CA ILE A 529 -13.89 -18.87 8.91
C ILE A 529 -13.04 -20.15 9.03
N TYR A 530 -11.72 -20.01 9.07
CA TYR A 530 -10.78 -21.13 8.99
C TYR A 530 -10.31 -21.61 10.36
N ASN A 531 -10.19 -20.69 11.32
CA ASN A 531 -9.78 -21.00 12.69
C ASN A 531 -10.60 -20.20 13.70
N HIS A 532 -11.16 -20.91 14.67
CA HIS A 532 -11.94 -20.35 15.77
C HIS A 532 -11.20 -20.40 17.11
N GLU A 533 -9.92 -20.76 17.10
CA GLU A 533 -9.15 -20.84 18.32
C GLU A 533 -9.12 -19.48 19.05
N GLN A 534 -9.28 -19.55 20.38
CA GLN A 534 -9.18 -18.42 21.26
C GLN A 534 -8.10 -18.69 22.30
N ILE A 535 -7.22 -17.72 22.50
CA ILE A 535 -6.22 -17.72 23.56
C ILE A 535 -6.78 -16.87 24.69
N SER A 536 -7.10 -17.48 25.83
CA SER A 536 -7.67 -16.75 26.97
C SER A 536 -6.93 -17.00 28.27
N SER A 537 -6.85 -15.97 29.11
CA SER A 537 -6.25 -16.04 30.44
C SER A 537 -6.96 -15.08 31.39
N THR A 538 -6.85 -15.36 32.69
CA THR A 538 -7.40 -14.50 33.74
C THR A 538 -6.26 -14.02 34.63
N PHE A 539 -6.13 -12.71 34.78
CA PHE A 539 -5.10 -12.08 35.59
C PHE A 539 -5.71 -11.57 36.89
N SER A 540 -5.10 -11.94 38.02
CA SER A 540 -5.49 -11.38 39.31
C SER A 540 -5.03 -9.91 39.39
N LYS A 541 -5.71 -9.08 40.20
CA LYS A 541 -5.29 -7.69 40.42
C LYS A 541 -3.88 -7.56 41.00
N SER A 542 -3.41 -8.55 41.76
CA SER A 542 -2.05 -8.60 42.28
C SER A 542 -1.00 -8.88 41.21
N ASP A 543 -1.36 -9.65 40.18
CA ASP A 543 -0.44 -9.98 39.08
C ASP A 543 -0.43 -8.87 38.03
N LEU A 544 -1.62 -8.46 37.59
CA LEU A 544 -1.83 -7.41 36.61
C LEU A 544 -3.23 -6.80 36.76
N ASP A 545 -3.30 -5.60 37.32
CA ASP A 545 -4.56 -4.85 37.38
C ASP A 545 -4.90 -4.23 36.01
N LEU A 546 -5.83 -4.87 35.28
CA LEU A 546 -6.28 -4.42 33.96
C LEU A 546 -6.94 -3.02 33.97
N ASN A 547 -7.32 -2.50 35.15
CA ASN A 547 -7.86 -1.14 35.29
C ASN A 547 -6.79 -0.06 35.15
N GLN A 548 -5.51 -0.41 35.34
CA GLN A 548 -4.41 0.54 35.25
C GLN A 548 -3.86 0.67 33.84
N LEU A 549 -4.21 -0.24 32.93
CA LEU A 549 -3.73 -0.23 31.55
C LEU A 549 -4.44 0.86 30.75
N ASN A 550 -3.64 1.73 30.11
CA ASN A 550 -4.15 2.90 29.42
C ASN A 550 -3.50 3.13 28.04
N TYR A 551 -2.20 2.86 27.90
CA TYR A 551 -1.45 3.08 26.66
C TYR A 551 -1.43 1.81 25.81
N ILE A 552 -1.39 2.00 24.49
CA ILE A 552 -1.39 0.91 23.51
C ILE A 552 -0.15 1.08 22.65
N HIS A 553 0.64 0.02 22.56
CA HIS A 553 1.89 -0.03 21.84
C HIS A 553 1.90 -1.18 20.85
N VAL A 554 2.60 -1.01 19.75
CA VAL A 554 2.86 -2.05 18.75
C VAL A 554 4.34 -2.13 18.44
N SER A 555 4.84 -3.33 18.21
CA SER A 555 6.25 -3.60 17.91
C SER A 555 6.38 -4.85 17.03
N ALA A 556 7.49 -4.96 16.30
CA ALA A 556 7.77 -6.09 15.42
C ALA A 556 9.16 -6.69 15.71
N ARG A 557 9.28 -8.00 15.51
CA ARG A 557 10.50 -8.75 15.82
C ARG A 557 11.47 -8.74 14.63
N ALA A 558 11.48 -9.81 13.83
CA ALA A 558 12.50 -10.08 12.83
C ALA A 558 12.15 -9.55 11.44
N ARG A 559 10.90 -9.11 11.24
CA ARG A 559 10.42 -8.62 9.94
C ARG A 559 9.68 -7.29 10.07
N THR A 560 9.60 -6.60 8.94
CA THR A 560 8.72 -5.43 8.81
C THR A 560 7.27 -5.91 8.75
N VAL A 561 6.41 -5.36 9.60
CA VAL A 561 5.01 -5.80 9.73
C VAL A 561 4.05 -4.65 9.39
N PRO A 562 3.23 -4.78 8.33
CA PRO A 562 2.17 -3.83 8.05
C PRO A 562 0.94 -4.14 8.92
N ILE A 563 0.45 -3.11 9.59
CA ILE A 563 -0.72 -3.14 10.46
C ILE A 563 -1.75 -2.11 9.96
N ARG A 564 -3.02 -2.51 9.94
CA ARG A 564 -4.15 -1.65 9.59
C ARG A 564 -5.24 -1.73 10.64
N ASN A 565 -6.09 -0.73 10.61
CA ASN A 565 -7.30 -0.65 11.40
C ASN A 565 -7.12 -0.98 12.89
N VAL A 566 -6.08 -0.41 13.53
CA VAL A 566 -5.90 -0.56 14.97
C VAL A 566 -6.80 0.44 15.69
N PHE A 567 -7.88 -0.03 16.32
CA PHE A 567 -8.81 0.83 17.05
C PHE A 567 -9.35 0.15 18.32
N VAL A 568 -9.85 0.99 19.23
CA VAL A 568 -10.47 0.59 20.49
C VAL A 568 -11.96 0.88 20.42
N THR A 569 -12.78 -0.06 20.89
CA THR A 569 -14.23 0.10 21.01
C THR A 569 -14.72 -0.56 22.30
N PHE A 570 -15.90 -0.14 22.77
CA PHE A 570 -16.57 -0.70 23.95
C PHE A 570 -17.78 -1.56 23.54
N GLU A 571 -17.96 -1.77 22.23
CA GLU A 571 -18.98 -2.62 21.66
C GLU A 571 -18.35 -3.60 20.68
N LYS A 572 -18.68 -4.89 20.83
CA LYS A 572 -18.19 -5.94 19.93
C LYS A 572 -18.70 -5.66 18.51
N GLN A 573 -17.80 -5.64 17.54
CA GLN A 573 -18.08 -5.30 16.14
C GLN A 573 -18.65 -6.52 15.40
N SER A 574 -19.97 -6.59 15.29
CA SER A 574 -20.70 -7.73 14.72
C SER A 574 -20.27 -8.10 13.31
N ASP A 575 -19.98 -7.12 12.47
CA ASP A 575 -19.58 -7.32 11.08
C ASP A 575 -18.15 -7.90 10.93
N LEU A 576 -17.33 -7.84 12.00
CA LEU A 576 -16.04 -8.52 12.08
C LEU A 576 -16.13 -9.92 12.68
N HIS A 577 -17.31 -10.41 13.04
CA HIS A 577 -17.48 -11.75 13.60
C HIS A 577 -18.52 -12.50 12.75
N PRO A 578 -18.10 -13.44 11.89
CA PRO A 578 -19.02 -14.16 11.02
C PRO A 578 -20.16 -14.86 11.78
N THR A 579 -21.32 -14.94 11.14
CA THR A 579 -22.62 -15.30 11.75
C THR A 579 -22.75 -16.74 12.27
N PHE A 580 -21.74 -17.59 12.15
CA PHE A 580 -21.73 -18.97 12.66
C PHE A 580 -21.07 -19.12 14.04
N ASP A 581 -20.55 -18.04 14.62
CA ASP A 581 -20.16 -18.02 16.02
C ASP A 581 -21.43 -18.17 16.89
N LYS A 582 -21.65 -19.36 17.48
CA LYS A 582 -22.84 -19.63 18.32
C LYS A 582 -22.88 -18.78 19.60
N THR A 583 -21.77 -18.14 19.98
CA THR A 583 -21.79 -17.14 21.08
C THR A 583 -22.40 -15.80 20.65
N PHE A 584 -22.68 -15.66 19.35
CA PHE A 584 -23.27 -14.48 18.72
C PHE A 584 -24.81 -14.57 18.59
N ASP A 585 -25.49 -15.45 19.36
CA ASP A 585 -26.95 -15.50 19.33
C ASP A 585 -27.54 -14.10 19.53
N LYS A 586 -28.42 -13.73 18.60
CA LYS A 586 -28.86 -12.39 18.23
C LYS A 586 -29.74 -11.70 19.28
N ASP A 587 -29.58 -12.02 20.56
CA ASP A 587 -30.45 -11.54 21.66
C ASP A 587 -30.01 -10.19 22.27
N SER A 588 -28.86 -9.64 21.89
CA SER A 588 -28.45 -8.28 22.28
C SER A 588 -29.19 -7.16 21.53
N SER A 589 -30.00 -7.50 20.52
CA SER A 589 -30.84 -6.56 19.78
C SER A 589 -32.13 -6.15 20.52
N SER A 590 -32.43 -6.75 21.68
CA SER A 590 -33.58 -6.39 22.50
C SER A 590 -33.46 -5.04 23.23
N THR A 591 -32.27 -4.44 23.28
CA THR A 591 -32.05 -3.14 23.95
C THR A 591 -32.15 -1.92 23.04
N ILE A 592 -32.17 -2.10 21.71
CA ILE A 592 -32.16 -0.97 20.74
C ILE A 592 -33.59 -0.50 20.36
N ASN A 593 -34.61 -1.34 20.54
CA ASN A 593 -36.00 -0.98 20.20
C ASN A 593 -36.73 -0.10 21.24
N ALA A 594 -36.05 0.39 22.29
CA ALA A 594 -36.68 1.23 23.30
C ALA A 594 -36.57 2.75 23.04
N VAL A 595 -35.89 3.20 21.98
CA VAL A 595 -35.73 4.64 21.69
C VAL A 595 -35.99 4.95 20.21
N LEU A 596 -37.20 4.67 19.75
CA LEU A 596 -37.81 5.34 18.59
C LEU A 596 -39.20 5.81 19.02
N PRO A 597 -39.53 7.11 18.90
CA PRO A 597 -40.89 7.56 19.19
C PRO A 597 -41.84 6.95 18.17
N ASN A 598 -42.80 6.19 18.67
CA ASN A 598 -43.97 5.65 17.96
C ASN A 598 -44.57 6.70 17.00
N ILE A 599 -44.27 6.59 15.71
CA ILE A 599 -45.14 7.11 14.66
C ILE A 599 -46.08 5.95 14.33
N LYS A 600 -47.31 6.04 14.82
CA LYS A 600 -48.40 5.14 14.42
C LYS A 600 -48.75 5.48 12.97
N ASP A 601 -48.43 4.57 12.05
CA ASP A 601 -49.04 4.52 10.73
C ASP A 601 -50.49 4.02 10.91
N ASP A 602 -51.44 4.95 10.92
CA ASP A 602 -52.83 4.65 10.61
C ASP A 602 -52.96 4.48 9.10
N THR A 603 -52.94 3.24 8.64
CA THR A 603 -53.40 2.87 7.30
C THR A 603 -54.92 3.03 7.24
N ASN A 604 -55.44 3.98 6.46
CA ASN A 604 -56.80 3.85 5.95
C ASN A 604 -57.10 4.63 4.67
N TYR A 605 -57.76 3.92 3.75
CA TYR A 605 -58.55 4.34 2.58
C TYR A 605 -57.90 4.67 1.24
N ASN A 606 -58.06 3.71 0.32
CA ASN A 606 -58.43 3.94 -1.08
C ASN A 606 -59.75 4.74 -1.18
N ASN A 607 -59.78 5.83 -1.97
CA ASN A 607 -60.81 6.15 -2.97
C ASN A 607 -60.55 7.51 -3.68
N VAL A 608 -60.67 7.47 -5.01
CA VAL A 608 -60.60 8.46 -6.12
C VAL A 608 -61.64 9.62 -5.94
N PRO A 609 -61.67 10.83 -6.62
CA PRO A 609 -61.10 11.27 -7.92
C PRO A 609 -60.45 12.69 -8.04
N SER A 610 -59.82 12.86 -9.21
CA SER A 610 -59.41 14.07 -9.95
C SER A 610 -60.29 15.34 -9.88
N SER A 611 -59.65 16.52 -9.75
CA SER A 611 -60.02 17.75 -10.49
C SER A 611 -58.93 18.86 -10.43
N ASN A 612 -58.35 19.15 -11.61
CA ASN A 612 -58.10 20.43 -12.29
C ASN A 612 -57.60 21.74 -11.60
N ILE A 613 -56.66 22.38 -12.33
CA ILE A 613 -56.25 23.83 -12.43
C ILE A 613 -55.14 24.27 -11.45
N SER A 614 -54.11 25.05 -11.78
CA SER A 614 -53.32 25.38 -12.99
C SER A 614 -52.11 26.24 -12.53
N ASP A 615 -51.09 26.31 -13.37
CA ASP A 615 -50.05 27.36 -13.47
C ASP A 615 -48.99 27.57 -12.37
N ARG A 616 -47.75 27.10 -12.64
CA ARG A 616 -46.52 27.92 -12.64
C ARG A 616 -45.29 27.18 -13.26
N PRO A 617 -44.28 27.91 -13.75
CA PRO A 617 -43.38 27.46 -14.81
C PRO A 617 -42.20 26.65 -14.27
N GLY A 618 -42.16 25.35 -14.59
CA GLY A 618 -41.04 24.48 -14.25
C GLY A 618 -40.81 23.44 -15.34
N ASN A 619 -40.29 23.84 -16.51
CA ASN A 619 -39.96 22.88 -17.56
C ASN A 619 -38.73 23.26 -18.41
N LYS A 620 -37.71 23.85 -17.77
CA LYS A 620 -36.36 23.95 -18.35
C LYS A 620 -35.34 23.00 -17.70
N LEU A 621 -35.52 22.63 -16.42
CA LEU A 621 -34.65 21.67 -15.74
C LEU A 621 -34.93 20.20 -16.12
N SER A 622 -36.19 19.79 -16.31
CA SER A 622 -36.50 18.40 -16.71
C SER A 622 -36.00 18.07 -18.14
N ARG A 623 -36.04 19.04 -19.05
CA ARG A 623 -35.47 18.90 -20.41
C ARG A 623 -33.95 18.90 -20.42
N ALA A 624 -33.29 19.65 -19.52
CA ALA A 624 -31.84 19.58 -19.38
C ALA A 624 -31.39 18.27 -18.71
N PHE A 625 -32.17 17.76 -17.75
CA PHE A 625 -31.90 16.51 -17.06
C PHE A 625 -32.10 15.30 -17.97
N ASN A 626 -33.17 15.26 -18.76
CA ASN A 626 -33.38 14.20 -19.75
C ASN A 626 -32.35 14.26 -20.88
N LYS A 627 -31.92 15.45 -21.30
CA LYS A 627 -30.83 15.60 -22.28
C LYS A 627 -29.48 15.14 -21.73
N VAL A 628 -29.20 15.31 -20.44
CA VAL A 628 -27.99 14.79 -19.78
C VAL A 628 -28.07 13.28 -19.56
N ILE A 629 -29.24 12.73 -19.25
CA ILE A 629 -29.47 11.27 -19.18
C ILE A 629 -29.31 10.63 -20.57
N ASP A 630 -29.84 11.25 -21.62
CA ASP A 630 -29.71 10.77 -23.00
C ASP A 630 -28.27 10.92 -23.53
N THR A 631 -27.56 11.99 -23.14
CA THR A 631 -26.14 12.19 -23.49
C THR A 631 -25.22 11.25 -22.70
N ALA A 632 -25.57 10.93 -21.45
CA ALA A 632 -24.86 9.94 -20.64
C ALA A 632 -25.15 8.50 -21.10
N ALA A 633 -26.36 8.20 -21.58
CA ALA A 633 -26.68 6.94 -22.25
C ALA A 633 -25.92 6.81 -23.57
N GLN A 634 -25.88 7.86 -24.41
CA GLN A 634 -25.09 7.87 -25.66
C GLN A 634 -23.57 7.88 -25.44
N ALA A 635 -23.07 8.42 -24.32
CA ALA A 635 -21.64 8.36 -23.96
C ALA A 635 -21.25 7.00 -23.35
N LYS A 636 -22.17 6.35 -22.64
CA LYS A 636 -22.01 4.99 -22.11
C LYS A 636 -22.09 3.93 -23.22
N ASP A 637 -22.86 4.18 -24.27
CA ASP A 637 -22.88 3.33 -25.48
C ASP A 637 -21.63 3.54 -26.37
N LYS A 638 -21.06 4.75 -26.42
CA LYS A 638 -19.80 5.01 -27.14
C LYS A 638 -18.54 4.42 -26.47
N LEU A 639 -18.59 4.14 -25.16
CA LEU A 639 -17.48 3.50 -24.43
C LEU A 639 -17.61 1.97 -24.32
N LYS A 640 -18.76 1.39 -24.73
CA LYS A 640 -18.97 -0.06 -24.86
C LYS A 640 -18.65 -0.60 -26.26
N GLY A 641 -18.41 0.28 -27.24
CA GLY A 641 -18.21 -0.07 -28.65
C GLY A 641 -16.82 -0.58 -29.04
N PHE A 642 -15.92 -0.85 -28.09
CA PHE A 642 -14.63 -1.50 -28.37
C PHE A 642 -14.54 -2.77 -27.53
N VAL A 643 -15.08 -3.86 -28.09
CA VAL A 643 -14.70 -5.29 -27.99
C VAL A 643 -15.92 -6.23 -28.01
N PHE A 644 -17.15 -5.82 -27.65
CA PHE A 644 -18.33 -6.70 -27.71
C PHE A 644 -19.59 -5.92 -28.11
N SER A 645 -19.80 -5.78 -29.42
CA SER A 645 -20.97 -5.10 -30.00
C SER A 645 -21.92 -6.12 -30.61
N GLY A 646 -22.61 -6.87 -29.78
CA GLY A 646 -23.65 -7.81 -30.20
C GLY A 646 -24.16 -8.66 -29.05
N ASN A 647 -24.64 -8.03 -27.97
CA ASN A 647 -25.08 -8.80 -26.81
C ASN A 647 -26.48 -9.39 -27.07
N ASP A 648 -26.53 -10.65 -27.51
CA ASP A 648 -27.79 -11.38 -27.74
C ASP A 648 -28.52 -11.78 -26.43
N SER A 649 -27.88 -11.56 -25.27
CA SER A 649 -28.50 -11.75 -23.95
C SER A 649 -29.06 -10.44 -23.39
N SER A 650 -30.27 -10.51 -22.83
CA SER A 650 -30.91 -9.39 -22.09
C SER A 650 -30.33 -9.19 -20.68
N LEU A 651 -29.47 -10.09 -20.20
CA LEU A 651 -28.85 -10.03 -18.88
C LEU A 651 -27.55 -9.20 -18.89
N THR A 652 -27.21 -8.65 -17.73
CA THR A 652 -25.99 -7.84 -17.58
C THR A 652 -24.75 -8.73 -17.68
N PRO A 653 -23.70 -8.38 -18.46
CA PRO A 653 -22.49 -9.19 -18.53
C PRO A 653 -21.83 -9.37 -17.15
N CYS A 654 -21.44 -10.61 -16.84
CA CYS A 654 -20.72 -10.93 -15.62
C CYS A 654 -19.36 -10.23 -15.59
N PRO A 655 -18.99 -9.53 -14.49
CA PRO A 655 -17.70 -8.84 -14.39
C PRO A 655 -16.50 -9.81 -14.49
N ASP A 656 -16.68 -11.07 -14.07
CA ASP A 656 -15.62 -12.08 -14.10
C ASP A 656 -15.55 -12.83 -15.45
N SER A 657 -16.52 -12.62 -16.36
CA SER A 657 -16.54 -13.18 -17.72
C SER A 657 -16.23 -14.70 -17.73
N ILE A 658 -15.33 -15.16 -18.61
CA ILE A 658 -14.88 -16.57 -18.72
C ILE A 658 -14.16 -17.11 -17.47
N TYR A 659 -13.85 -16.25 -16.49
CA TYR A 659 -13.22 -16.65 -15.22
C TYR A 659 -14.21 -16.86 -14.07
N CYS A 660 -15.50 -16.68 -14.32
CA CYS A 660 -16.53 -16.79 -13.30
C CYS A 660 -16.61 -18.21 -12.71
N LEU A 661 -16.13 -18.36 -11.47
CA LEU A 661 -16.24 -19.60 -10.71
C LEU A 661 -17.68 -19.89 -10.25
N ILE A 662 -18.51 -18.86 -10.12
CA ILE A 662 -19.86 -18.97 -9.57
C ILE A 662 -20.80 -19.61 -10.60
N GLN A 663 -20.61 -19.34 -11.90
CA GLN A 663 -21.43 -19.85 -13.00
C GLN A 663 -21.62 -21.38 -12.95
N TYR A 664 -20.58 -22.11 -12.56
CA TYR A 664 -20.57 -23.58 -12.52
C TYR A 664 -20.64 -24.15 -11.09
N SER A 665 -20.97 -23.31 -10.11
CA SER A 665 -21.13 -23.71 -8.71
C SER A 665 -22.58 -24.03 -8.36
N ASP A 666 -22.83 -24.50 -7.13
CA ASP A 666 -24.20 -24.71 -6.61
C ASP A 666 -25.03 -23.40 -6.56
N GLN A 667 -24.37 -22.23 -6.60
CA GLN A 667 -25.03 -20.92 -6.68
C GLN A 667 -25.22 -20.43 -8.13
N GLY A 668 -24.81 -21.21 -9.12
CA GLY A 668 -24.83 -20.84 -10.55
C GLY A 668 -26.21 -20.45 -11.04
N LEU A 669 -27.27 -21.14 -10.62
CA LEU A 669 -28.65 -20.79 -11.01
C LEU A 669 -29.06 -19.37 -10.60
N ILE A 670 -28.69 -18.93 -9.40
CA ILE A 670 -29.00 -17.58 -8.90
C ILE A 670 -28.14 -16.55 -9.65
N HIS A 671 -26.86 -16.85 -9.86
CA HIS A 671 -25.93 -15.97 -10.54
C HIS A 671 -26.29 -15.77 -12.03
N ASN A 672 -26.56 -16.87 -12.72
CA ASN A 672 -26.91 -16.90 -14.14
C ASN A 672 -28.28 -16.29 -14.42
N SER A 673 -29.18 -16.21 -13.42
CA SER A 673 -30.44 -15.46 -13.57
C SER A 673 -30.25 -13.94 -13.65
N LYS A 674 -29.08 -13.43 -13.24
CA LYS A 674 -28.76 -11.99 -13.18
C LYS A 674 -27.69 -11.59 -14.19
N TYR A 675 -26.73 -12.48 -14.45
CA TYR A 675 -25.56 -12.20 -15.25
C TYR A 675 -25.43 -13.12 -16.46
N SER A 676 -25.03 -12.55 -17.60
CA SER A 676 -24.65 -13.30 -18.79
C SER A 676 -23.14 -13.57 -18.85
N HIS A 677 -22.73 -14.67 -19.50
CA HIS A 677 -21.33 -15.07 -19.65
C HIS A 677 -21.04 -15.41 -21.12
N PRO A 678 -19.79 -15.28 -21.59
CA PRO A 678 -19.43 -15.77 -22.92
C PRO A 678 -19.68 -17.28 -23.04
N CYS A 679 -20.38 -17.69 -24.09
CA CYS A 679 -20.57 -19.09 -24.40
C CYS A 679 -19.22 -19.74 -24.70
N ARG A 680 -18.98 -20.91 -24.12
CA ARG A 680 -17.73 -21.66 -24.30
C ARG A 680 -17.50 -22.10 -25.74
N PHE A 681 -18.54 -22.19 -26.55
CA PHE A 681 -18.46 -22.53 -27.97
C PHE A 681 -18.66 -21.31 -28.88
N SER A 682 -18.84 -20.11 -28.32
CA SER A 682 -19.09 -18.87 -29.07
C SER A 682 -20.13 -19.08 -30.18
N GLU A 683 -19.87 -18.64 -31.42
CA GLU A 683 -20.80 -18.80 -32.54
C GLU A 683 -21.01 -20.25 -33.02
N LEU A 684 -20.27 -21.22 -32.48
CA LEU A 684 -20.44 -22.66 -32.81
C LEU A 684 -21.40 -23.37 -31.85
N CYS A 685 -21.88 -22.69 -30.81
CA CYS A 685 -22.88 -23.24 -29.92
C CYS A 685 -24.19 -23.49 -30.67
N ARG A 686 -24.83 -24.63 -30.42
CA ARG A 686 -26.15 -24.97 -30.97
C ARG A 686 -27.28 -24.70 -29.99
N ASP A 687 -26.94 -24.45 -28.73
CA ASP A 687 -27.87 -24.27 -27.63
C ASP A 687 -27.97 -22.78 -27.31
N GLN A 688 -29.18 -22.24 -27.32
CA GLN A 688 -29.45 -20.85 -26.94
C GLN A 688 -29.88 -20.80 -25.47
N GLU A 689 -28.90 -20.62 -24.59
CA GLU A 689 -29.15 -20.34 -23.17
C GLU A 689 -29.17 -18.81 -22.94
N PRO A 690 -30.18 -18.26 -22.23
CA PRO A 690 -30.35 -16.82 -22.06
C PRO A 690 -29.23 -16.17 -21.22
N ASP A 691 -28.51 -16.94 -20.42
CA ASP A 691 -27.35 -16.54 -19.61
C ASP A 691 -26.01 -16.69 -20.34
N LEU A 692 -26.02 -17.09 -21.62
CA LEU A 692 -24.82 -17.19 -22.46
C LEU A 692 -24.86 -16.23 -23.65
N THR A 693 -23.72 -15.59 -23.94
CA THR A 693 -23.53 -14.72 -25.09
C THR A 693 -22.76 -15.45 -26.18
N HIS A 694 -23.24 -15.42 -27.42
CA HIS A 694 -22.69 -16.18 -28.55
C HIS A 694 -21.91 -15.28 -29.51
N GLU A 695 -21.23 -14.28 -28.97
CA GLU A 695 -20.51 -13.30 -29.78
C GLU A 695 -19.38 -13.99 -30.57
N PRO A 696 -19.22 -13.65 -31.87
CA PRO A 696 -18.20 -14.27 -32.71
C PRO A 696 -16.79 -13.99 -32.18
N HIS A 697 -16.09 -15.04 -31.76
CA HIS A 697 -14.75 -14.92 -31.21
C HIS A 697 -13.65 -14.75 -32.28
N GLN A 698 -13.97 -14.95 -33.57
CA GLN A 698 -13.09 -14.76 -34.74
C GLN A 698 -11.74 -15.52 -34.71
N ALA A 699 -11.59 -16.53 -33.86
CA ALA A 699 -10.40 -17.35 -33.81
C ALA A 699 -10.26 -18.24 -35.09
N PRO A 700 -9.09 -18.26 -35.77
CA PRO A 700 -8.88 -19.12 -36.93
C PRO A 700 -8.89 -20.62 -36.55
N GLN A 701 -9.21 -21.49 -37.50
CA GLN A 701 -9.12 -22.94 -37.29
C GLN A 701 -7.67 -23.38 -37.08
N CYS A 702 -7.40 -24.20 -36.06
CA CYS A 702 -6.09 -24.83 -35.88
C CYS A 702 -5.78 -25.77 -37.05
N SER A 703 -4.57 -25.68 -37.60
CA SER A 703 -4.12 -26.56 -38.70
C SER A 703 -4.07 -28.04 -38.33
N ALA A 704 -3.87 -28.36 -37.05
CA ALA A 704 -3.88 -29.73 -36.54
C ALA A 704 -5.27 -30.21 -36.10
N ASP A 705 -6.24 -29.30 -35.97
CA ASP A 705 -7.63 -29.55 -35.58
C ASP A 705 -7.79 -30.61 -34.47
N ARG A 706 -8.52 -31.70 -34.71
CA ARG A 706 -8.74 -32.77 -33.71
C ARG A 706 -7.47 -33.48 -33.22
N ASN A 707 -6.36 -33.36 -33.97
CA ASN A 707 -5.07 -33.97 -33.63
C ASN A 707 -4.10 -32.96 -32.98
N CYS A 708 -4.57 -31.78 -32.59
CA CYS A 708 -3.75 -30.78 -31.93
C CYS A 708 -3.24 -31.29 -30.57
N LYS A 709 -1.93 -31.11 -30.33
CA LYS A 709 -1.29 -31.49 -29.05
C LYS A 709 -1.52 -30.47 -27.94
N ASP A 710 -1.99 -29.27 -28.30
CA ASP A 710 -2.17 -28.13 -27.39
C ASP A 710 -3.63 -27.95 -26.94
N LEU A 711 -4.48 -28.98 -27.07
CA LEU A 711 -5.88 -28.97 -26.61
C LEU A 711 -6.02 -28.76 -25.08
N CYS A 712 -4.97 -29.02 -24.31
CA CYS A 712 -4.92 -28.78 -22.87
C CYS A 712 -4.48 -27.35 -22.49
N ASN A 713 -4.13 -26.50 -23.47
CA ASN A 713 -3.67 -25.13 -23.25
C ASN A 713 -4.84 -24.14 -23.44
N PRO A 714 -5.30 -23.45 -22.37
CA PRO A 714 -6.44 -22.55 -22.46
C PRO A 714 -6.20 -21.33 -23.35
N ILE A 715 -4.96 -20.84 -23.44
CA ILE A 715 -4.59 -19.71 -24.30
C ILE A 715 -4.64 -20.14 -25.77
N HIS A 716 -4.10 -21.33 -26.08
CA HIS A 716 -4.14 -21.88 -27.44
C HIS A 716 -5.57 -22.07 -27.93
N ARG A 717 -6.46 -22.58 -27.08
CA ARG A 717 -7.89 -22.77 -27.43
C ARG A 717 -8.65 -21.48 -27.66
N ALA A 718 -8.24 -20.42 -26.98
CA ALA A 718 -8.78 -19.11 -27.26
C ALA A 718 -8.22 -18.50 -28.56
N GLN A 719 -7.00 -18.86 -28.94
CA GLN A 719 -6.38 -18.35 -30.18
C GLN A 719 -6.78 -19.14 -31.43
N TYR A 720 -7.08 -20.44 -31.26
CA TYR A 720 -7.36 -21.35 -32.38
C TYR A 720 -8.53 -22.27 -32.09
N ARG A 721 -9.39 -22.43 -33.09
CA ARG A 721 -10.56 -23.31 -33.03
C ARG A 721 -10.22 -24.75 -33.34
N HIS A 722 -10.98 -25.64 -32.70
CA HIS A 722 -10.86 -27.08 -32.89
C HIS A 722 -12.26 -27.69 -33.01
N THR A 723 -12.49 -28.49 -34.05
CA THR A 723 -13.79 -29.08 -34.36
C THR A 723 -14.27 -29.98 -33.22
N GLY A 724 -15.38 -29.61 -32.60
CA GLY A 724 -16.02 -30.38 -31.51
C GLY A 724 -15.47 -30.07 -30.11
N TRP A 725 -14.63 -29.05 -29.96
CA TRP A 725 -14.11 -28.60 -28.67
C TRP A 725 -14.48 -27.13 -28.41
N PRO A 726 -14.75 -26.74 -27.16
CA PRO A 726 -15.03 -25.33 -26.84
C PRO A 726 -13.82 -24.39 -27.07
N ASP A 727 -14.08 -23.11 -27.36
CA ASP A 727 -13.06 -22.08 -27.43
C ASP A 727 -12.57 -21.71 -26.01
N PHE A 728 -13.46 -21.78 -25.00
CA PHE A 728 -13.14 -21.47 -23.60
C PHE A 728 -13.30 -22.67 -22.64
N LEU A 729 -12.33 -22.83 -21.73
CA LEU A 729 -12.38 -23.83 -20.67
C LEU A 729 -13.15 -23.34 -19.44
N ILE A 730 -13.64 -24.29 -18.64
CA ILE A 730 -14.29 -23.99 -17.36
C ILE A 730 -13.22 -23.58 -16.34
N PRO A 731 -13.38 -22.48 -15.60
CA PRO A 731 -12.44 -22.16 -14.52
C PRO A 731 -12.46 -23.27 -13.45
N CYS A 732 -11.31 -23.88 -13.19
CA CYS A 732 -11.14 -24.90 -12.16
C CYS A 732 -11.40 -24.28 -10.79
N ARG A 733 -12.21 -24.94 -9.95
CA ARG A 733 -12.48 -24.48 -8.58
C ARG A 733 -11.20 -24.21 -7.77
N ASP A 734 -10.17 -25.02 -7.98
CA ASP A 734 -8.90 -24.91 -7.26
C ASP A 734 -7.88 -23.99 -7.97
N GLN A 735 -8.20 -23.50 -9.18
CA GLN A 735 -7.36 -22.60 -9.98
C GLN A 735 -5.88 -23.05 -9.98
N GLN A 736 -4.93 -22.15 -9.72
CA GLN A 736 -3.49 -22.44 -9.66
C GLN A 736 -3.07 -23.44 -8.58
N LYS A 737 -3.98 -23.83 -7.67
CA LYS A 737 -3.73 -24.82 -6.59
C LYS A 737 -4.18 -26.23 -6.96
N CYS A 738 -4.79 -26.43 -8.13
CA CYS A 738 -5.22 -27.75 -8.57
C CYS A 738 -4.01 -28.67 -8.79
N ARG A 739 -4.04 -29.87 -8.20
CA ARG A 739 -2.99 -30.89 -8.36
C ARG A 739 -3.32 -31.94 -9.43
N ASN A 740 -4.47 -31.82 -10.08
CA ASN A 740 -4.89 -32.76 -11.11
C ASN A 740 -4.29 -32.36 -12.46
N GLU A 741 -3.18 -32.99 -12.80
CA GLU A 741 -2.44 -32.75 -14.05
C GLU A 741 -2.89 -33.64 -15.21
N SER A 742 -3.94 -34.47 -15.01
CA SER A 742 -4.41 -35.37 -16.09
C SER A 742 -4.92 -34.58 -17.29
N ASP A 743 -4.63 -35.09 -18.49
CA ASP A 743 -5.12 -34.48 -19.74
C ASP A 743 -6.65 -34.39 -19.76
N GLN A 744 -7.36 -35.39 -19.21
CA GLN A 744 -8.81 -35.35 -19.10
C GLN A 744 -9.32 -34.15 -18.30
N HIS A 745 -8.62 -33.77 -17.23
CA HIS A 745 -8.94 -32.57 -16.45
C HIS A 745 -8.58 -31.30 -17.21
N ARG A 746 -7.38 -31.23 -17.80
CA ARG A 746 -6.88 -30.04 -18.53
C ARG A 746 -7.60 -29.78 -19.85
N LEU A 747 -8.24 -30.79 -20.45
CA LEU A 747 -9.11 -30.63 -21.61
C LEU A 747 -10.43 -29.91 -21.26
N LYS A 748 -10.81 -29.89 -19.98
CA LYS A 748 -12.08 -29.34 -19.51
C LYS A 748 -11.92 -28.05 -18.72
N TYR A 749 -10.85 -27.93 -17.92
CA TYR A 749 -10.68 -26.85 -16.96
C TYR A 749 -9.43 -25.98 -17.19
N SER A 750 -9.55 -24.67 -16.95
CA SER A 750 -8.45 -23.72 -16.84
C SER A 750 -8.07 -23.48 -15.38
N HIS A 751 -6.83 -23.10 -15.11
CA HIS A 751 -6.26 -22.94 -13.76
C HIS A 751 -5.84 -21.50 -13.45
N GLY A 752 -6.48 -20.51 -14.09
CA GLY A 752 -6.26 -19.08 -13.86
C GLY A 752 -5.31 -18.44 -14.85
N GLU A 753 -5.12 -19.05 -16.02
CA GLU A 753 -4.37 -18.47 -17.13
C GLU A 753 -5.04 -17.19 -17.65
N CYS A 754 -4.27 -16.14 -17.92
CA CYS A 754 -4.78 -14.82 -18.34
C CYS A 754 -5.19 -14.78 -19.84
N VAL A 755 -6.06 -15.70 -20.25
CA VAL A 755 -6.65 -15.82 -21.60
C VAL A 755 -7.11 -14.48 -22.22
N LEU A 756 -7.87 -13.63 -21.52
CA LEU A 756 -8.37 -12.36 -22.07
C LEU A 756 -7.26 -11.34 -22.38
N ASP A 757 -6.20 -11.28 -21.55
CA ASP A 757 -5.06 -10.40 -21.79
C ASP A 757 -4.32 -10.80 -23.08
N PHE A 758 -4.27 -12.09 -23.38
CA PHE A 758 -3.66 -12.61 -24.60
C PHE A 758 -4.50 -12.34 -25.85
N ILE A 759 -5.82 -12.54 -25.78
CA ILE A 759 -6.74 -12.20 -26.89
C ILE A 759 -6.64 -10.71 -27.23
N ASN A 760 -6.66 -9.85 -26.20
CA ASN A 760 -6.58 -8.40 -26.38
C ASN A 760 -5.23 -7.95 -26.99
N ARG A 761 -4.12 -8.63 -26.68
CA ARG A 761 -2.81 -8.34 -27.28
C ARG A 761 -2.68 -8.88 -28.70
N ALA A 762 -3.23 -10.06 -28.97
CA ALA A 762 -3.20 -10.68 -30.30
C ALA A 762 -4.09 -9.91 -31.31
N GLY A 763 -5.24 -9.40 -30.87
CA GLY A 763 -6.12 -8.54 -31.67
C GLY A 763 -5.50 -7.19 -32.05
N ILE A 764 -4.49 -6.73 -31.31
CA ILE A 764 -3.74 -5.50 -31.64
C ILE A 764 -2.59 -5.79 -32.62
N GLN A 765 -2.06 -7.03 -32.67
CA GLN A 765 -0.92 -7.39 -33.52
C GLN A 765 -1.30 -7.81 -34.95
N THR A 766 -2.56 -8.14 -35.24
CA THR A 766 -3.02 -8.45 -36.60
C THR A 766 -3.17 -7.22 -37.51
N ALA A 767 -2.89 -6.01 -37.01
CA ALA A 767 -2.89 -4.76 -37.79
C ALA A 767 -1.49 -4.30 -38.27
N SER A 768 -0.42 -5.08 -38.05
CA SER A 768 0.92 -4.72 -38.56
C SER A 768 1.81 -5.93 -38.88
N SER A 769 1.84 -6.26 -40.18
CA SER A 769 2.99 -6.75 -40.97
C SER A 769 3.71 -8.06 -40.58
N SER A 770 3.67 -8.97 -41.55
CA SER A 770 4.47 -10.17 -41.79
C SER A 770 6.00 -10.01 -41.65
N MET A 771 6.69 -11.06 -41.18
CA MET A 771 7.94 -11.56 -41.79
C MET A 771 8.22 -13.03 -41.44
N HIS A 772 8.61 -13.79 -42.47
CA HIS A 772 9.07 -15.18 -42.46
C HIS A 772 10.51 -15.35 -41.92
N SER A 773 10.81 -16.50 -41.30
CA SER A 773 11.63 -17.60 -41.90
C SER A 773 12.50 -18.43 -40.91
N ASN A 774 12.34 -19.76 -41.02
CA ASN A 774 13.32 -20.86 -41.04
C ASN A 774 14.47 -21.02 -40.02
N ARG A 775 14.49 -22.18 -39.33
CA ARG A 775 15.45 -23.32 -39.46
C ARG A 775 15.36 -24.21 -38.20
N SER A 776 14.78 -25.41 -38.27
CA SER A 776 15.33 -26.72 -38.70
C SER A 776 16.31 -27.38 -37.72
N LEU A 777 15.87 -28.53 -37.20
CA LEU A 777 16.58 -29.57 -36.46
C LEU A 777 17.90 -30.00 -37.10
N GLN A 778 18.88 -30.33 -36.25
CA GLN A 778 19.81 -31.44 -36.51
C GLN A 778 20.19 -32.10 -35.19
N GLN A 779 19.94 -33.41 -35.15
CA GLN A 779 20.31 -34.37 -34.13
C GLN A 779 21.25 -35.35 -34.84
N GLN A 780 22.45 -35.58 -34.33
CA GLN A 780 23.28 -36.72 -34.74
C GLN A 780 24.11 -37.25 -33.57
N ASP A 781 24.18 -38.57 -33.56
CA ASP A 781 24.74 -39.48 -32.58
C ASP A 781 26.25 -39.34 -32.36
N ASN A 782 26.72 -39.74 -31.18
CA ASN A 782 27.95 -40.53 -31.05
C ASN A 782 27.98 -41.28 -29.71
N ASP A 783 28.09 -42.60 -29.83
CA ASP A 783 28.21 -43.58 -28.76
C ASP A 783 29.70 -43.93 -28.54
N HIS A 784 30.03 -44.51 -27.37
CA HIS A 784 31.34 -45.00 -26.89
C HIS A 784 32.21 -44.08 -26.00
N ASN A 785 31.77 -43.93 -24.73
CA ASN A 785 32.58 -44.28 -23.53
C ASN A 785 31.71 -44.07 -22.29
N GLN A 786 30.94 -45.08 -21.89
CA GLN A 786 30.00 -44.95 -20.75
C GLN A 786 30.75 -44.94 -19.41
N LYS A 787 31.17 -43.75 -18.98
CA LYS A 787 31.49 -43.46 -17.57
C LYS A 787 30.20 -43.43 -16.75
N ILE A 788 30.23 -44.01 -15.55
CA ILE A 788 29.07 -44.06 -14.64
C ILE A 788 28.63 -42.63 -14.31
N PRO A 789 27.36 -42.25 -14.44
CA PRO A 789 26.90 -40.91 -14.07
C PRO A 789 27.22 -40.61 -12.61
N CYS A 790 27.88 -39.48 -12.36
CA CYS A 790 28.11 -39.05 -10.98
C CYS A 790 26.75 -38.75 -10.32
N LYS A 791 26.43 -39.46 -9.22
CA LYS A 791 25.14 -39.29 -8.51
C LYS A 791 24.90 -37.87 -7.99
N TRP A 792 25.94 -37.05 -7.89
CA TRP A 792 25.87 -35.67 -7.44
C TRP A 792 25.81 -34.64 -8.59
N GLY A 793 25.93 -35.06 -9.85
CA GLY A 793 25.90 -34.18 -11.02
C GLY A 793 26.84 -32.98 -10.89
N LEU A 794 26.38 -31.79 -11.28
CA LEU A 794 27.14 -30.54 -11.18
C LEU A 794 27.48 -30.10 -9.74
N LYS A 795 26.90 -30.76 -8.72
CA LYS A 795 27.18 -30.49 -7.30
C LYS A 795 28.28 -31.40 -6.72
N CYS A 796 28.95 -32.19 -7.55
CA CYS A 796 30.06 -33.02 -7.10
C CYS A 796 31.24 -32.15 -6.62
N ARG A 797 31.71 -32.38 -5.38
CA ARG A 797 32.88 -31.66 -4.84
C ARG A 797 34.18 -32.06 -5.52
N ASP A 798 34.20 -33.22 -6.15
CA ASP A 798 35.37 -33.80 -6.83
C ASP A 798 35.30 -33.60 -8.36
N ILE A 799 34.45 -32.68 -8.84
CA ILE A 799 34.23 -32.42 -10.27
C ILE A 799 35.49 -31.94 -11.02
N LEU A 800 36.52 -31.53 -10.28
CA LEU A 800 37.83 -31.10 -10.80
C LEU A 800 38.95 -32.12 -10.55
N ASP A 801 38.68 -33.24 -9.86
CA ASP A 801 39.65 -34.29 -9.60
C ASP A 801 39.80 -35.20 -10.85
N SER A 802 41.03 -35.35 -11.34
CA SER A 802 41.32 -36.10 -12.57
C SER A 802 41.06 -37.61 -12.43
N ASN A 803 41.25 -38.19 -11.24
CA ASN A 803 40.97 -39.60 -10.97
C ASN A 803 39.47 -39.86 -10.80
N HIS A 804 38.71 -38.86 -10.33
CA HIS A 804 37.26 -38.91 -10.29
C HIS A 804 36.67 -38.81 -11.70
N CYS A 805 37.10 -37.81 -12.48
CA CYS A 805 36.61 -37.54 -13.83
C CYS A 805 36.97 -38.61 -14.86
N THR A 806 37.89 -39.53 -14.55
CA THR A 806 38.15 -40.72 -15.38
C THR A 806 37.13 -41.84 -15.15
N LYS A 807 36.50 -41.91 -13.96
CA LYS A 807 35.53 -42.95 -13.59
C LYS A 807 34.07 -42.52 -13.76
N TYR A 808 33.76 -41.24 -13.53
CA TYR A 808 32.40 -40.71 -13.54
C TYR A 808 32.15 -39.65 -14.62
N SER A 809 30.95 -39.64 -15.20
CA SER A 809 30.53 -38.60 -16.17
C SER A 809 29.77 -37.46 -15.48
N HIS A 810 30.01 -36.24 -15.97
CA HIS A 810 29.28 -35.01 -15.65
C HIS A 810 28.81 -34.40 -16.98
N GLN A 811 27.58 -33.91 -17.09
CA GLN A 811 27.09 -33.29 -18.32
C GLN A 811 27.85 -31.98 -18.61
N ASN A 812 28.43 -31.88 -19.82
CA ASN A 812 28.91 -30.67 -20.51
C ASN A 812 29.90 -29.72 -19.80
N ILE A 813 31.14 -30.17 -19.53
CA ILE A 813 32.28 -29.29 -19.17
C ILE A 813 33.25 -29.04 -20.34
N VAL A 814 33.36 -29.99 -21.29
CA VAL A 814 34.41 -29.95 -22.33
C VAL A 814 34.17 -28.85 -23.37
N GLN A 815 32.93 -28.41 -23.58
CA GLN A 815 32.60 -27.37 -24.57
C GLN A 815 32.87 -25.94 -24.05
N LEU A 816 32.82 -25.70 -22.73
CA LEU A 816 33.04 -24.37 -22.14
C LEU A 816 34.52 -24.02 -21.94
N GLN A 817 35.43 -25.00 -21.93
CA GLN A 817 36.85 -24.78 -21.60
C GLN A 817 37.74 -24.36 -22.78
N ASN A 818 37.26 -24.53 -24.03
CA ASN A 818 38.08 -24.27 -25.23
C ASN A 818 37.77 -22.95 -25.94
N GLU A 819 36.58 -22.34 -25.76
CA GLU A 819 36.18 -21.14 -26.51
C GLU A 819 36.66 -19.81 -25.90
N ASN A 820 37.19 -19.80 -24.67
CA ASN A 820 37.53 -18.57 -23.93
C ASN A 820 39.02 -18.40 -23.54
N ARG A 821 39.95 -19.14 -24.15
CA ARG A 821 41.39 -18.98 -23.84
C ARG A 821 42.05 -17.92 -24.73
N ILE A 822 42.88 -17.09 -24.10
CA ILE A 822 43.64 -16.03 -24.79
C ILE A 822 44.86 -16.64 -25.47
N VAL A 823 45.19 -16.28 -26.71
CA VAL A 823 46.40 -16.81 -27.39
C VAL A 823 47.66 -16.41 -26.61
N CYS A 824 48.48 -17.39 -26.23
CA CYS A 824 49.74 -17.15 -25.55
C CYS A 824 50.68 -16.34 -26.46
N LYS A 825 51.18 -15.20 -26.01
CA LYS A 825 52.08 -14.35 -26.82
C LYS A 825 53.40 -15.02 -27.23
N TRP A 826 53.77 -16.13 -26.58
CA TRP A 826 54.95 -16.92 -26.90
C TRP A 826 54.63 -18.17 -27.73
N GLY A 827 53.35 -18.41 -28.06
CA GLY A 827 52.88 -19.55 -28.84
C GLY A 827 53.52 -20.87 -28.38
N ASN A 828 53.94 -21.70 -29.33
CA ASN A 828 54.58 -22.99 -29.07
C ASN A 828 55.97 -22.90 -28.39
N GLN A 829 56.52 -21.71 -28.20
CA GLN A 829 57.79 -21.48 -27.49
C GLN A 829 57.60 -21.12 -26.00
N CYS A 830 56.37 -21.21 -25.48
CA CYS A 830 56.12 -20.95 -24.06
C CYS A 830 56.68 -22.07 -23.16
N HIS A 831 57.59 -21.70 -22.25
CA HIS A 831 58.16 -22.63 -21.26
C HIS A 831 57.35 -22.70 -19.95
N ASP A 832 56.34 -21.85 -19.75
CA ASP A 832 55.46 -21.91 -18.58
C ASP A 832 54.46 -23.07 -18.72
N GLN A 833 54.67 -24.12 -17.92
CA GLN A 833 53.83 -25.30 -17.90
C GLN A 833 52.86 -25.33 -16.70
N SER A 834 52.71 -24.23 -15.97
CA SER A 834 51.84 -24.18 -14.80
C SER A 834 50.37 -24.41 -15.18
N SER A 835 49.64 -25.07 -14.28
CA SER A 835 48.22 -25.40 -14.45
C SER A 835 47.38 -24.13 -14.68
N ALA A 836 47.72 -23.04 -13.99
CA ALA A 836 47.07 -21.73 -14.13
C ALA A 836 47.30 -21.11 -15.52
N HIS A 837 48.51 -21.21 -16.06
CA HIS A 837 48.83 -20.72 -17.40
C HIS A 837 48.09 -21.50 -18.48
N ARG A 838 48.06 -22.84 -18.38
CA ARG A 838 47.33 -23.70 -19.33
C ARG A 838 45.82 -23.50 -19.30
N LEU A 839 45.25 -23.10 -18.17
CA LEU A 839 43.82 -22.79 -18.05
C LEU A 839 43.44 -21.47 -18.72
N LYS A 840 44.35 -20.48 -18.73
CA LYS A 840 44.09 -19.13 -19.23
C LYS A 840 44.50 -18.92 -20.69
N TYR A 841 45.56 -19.59 -21.14
CA TYR A 841 46.15 -19.34 -22.46
C TYR A 841 46.11 -20.56 -23.39
N SER A 842 45.77 -20.33 -24.66
CA SER A 842 45.87 -21.32 -25.73
C SER A 842 47.25 -21.22 -26.41
N HIS A 843 47.80 -22.36 -26.79
CA HIS A 843 49.06 -22.48 -27.53
C HIS A 843 48.68 -23.09 -28.88
N SER A 844 48.33 -22.21 -29.82
CA SER A 844 48.01 -22.54 -31.22
C SER A 844 49.22 -22.25 -32.10
#